data_AF-A0A942DK85-F1
#
_entry.id   AF-A0A942DK85-F1
#
_cell.length_a   1.000
_cell.length_b   1.000
_cell.length_c   1.000
_cell.angle_alpha   90.00
_cell.angle_beta   90.00
_cell.angle_gamma   90.00
#
_symmetry.space_group_name_H-M   'P 1'
#
loop_
_entity.id
_entity.type
_entity.pdbx_description
1 polymer ?
#
loop_
_entity_poly.entity_id
_entity_poly.type
_entity_poly.pdbx_seq_one_letter_code
_entity_poly.pdbx_strand_id
1 'polypeptide(L)'
;MYKTLELTLDTERTNNTKTNAQNFLVNTNDYESVKIIADIVQDKERVDLSDATVKLAIRKPDKTIVFQDGTVTAAIEGECEFVLETQSYILKGTHIAEVMIYFADGKIVVTRAFAYHVAEGVLTDTAIESTSWYQDVNELQLAVQELQVEVDAFIDTAVAETRAEITEVDERLTSQLADKAPKAVADAAHLRIDELIIGSGNANAEVTDAHVSTAKNKTFTTVRNRFEEIEDAIHGKPKNVITNGDFANGTTGWLTNNASISVVNGRLQVLATAQYGGADTSAFNTVSGHKYYVSALVDGLIGLTRMFVIGFAEPLASVTKTGGERLSLLFTANNTTHKVRFYDNATSGWTNFFLDKVVILDLTDIFGVGKEPTASQVDKWLSYYNGYFDGTLKNKDTEMALIQKAFFDPVPTVPDVFEHVDTTIYNKDKGLRRWRAALAKAQATDQIVNLNVVGTSIATGGVTTDYTTKSWVALLRKELTQKVGDVGRGVVSTHFPNAVGPLRWTFTGTWSTQVLFGIMGDCRLSTTLGSTATLSFNGTGIKILTYANSSGGKFLASVDGGTPVEFNSNVAAAEPCKEFTITGLSAGDHTLVITQNDAGKNLMLIGAYELKGTKGVRVNNVSKSGGSTANVTWNNNVLIAEIDYWNPTLTIIEFFTNDYMSQVDLVAYKNTMQTLISRAKQFGDVLLIANGIRTENQTIKQTDYINVLKTLATENQVALLDTFNRWGGNFEYANGTLGYLADTVHPNDVGHQDIANFVIKTLIEA
;
A
#
# COMPACT_ATOMS: atom_id res chain seq x y z
N MET A 1 -39.67 25.55 12.34
CA MET A 1 -40.39 26.68 13.00
C MET A 1 -39.36 27.41 13.85
N TYR A 2 -39.27 28.74 13.77
CA TYR A 2 -38.23 29.50 14.50
C TYR A 2 -38.81 30.21 15.73
N LYS A 3 -38.04 30.22 16.83
CA LYS A 3 -38.14 31.17 17.93
C LYS A 3 -37.42 32.44 17.51
N THR A 4 -38.16 33.52 17.30
CA THR A 4 -37.60 34.75 16.71
C THR A 4 -37.47 35.86 17.75
N LEU A 5 -36.29 36.50 17.80
CA LEU A 5 -36.08 37.77 18.47
C LEU A 5 -35.99 38.88 17.43
N GLU A 6 -36.95 39.80 17.44
CA GLU A 6 -36.95 40.98 16.58
C GLU A 6 -36.43 42.19 17.34
N LEU A 7 -35.48 42.92 16.74
CA LEU A 7 -34.79 44.06 17.35
C LEU A 7 -34.69 45.22 16.36
N THR A 8 -34.69 46.45 16.90
CA THR A 8 -34.21 47.63 16.17
C THR A 8 -32.92 48.11 16.84
N LEU A 9 -31.82 48.08 16.09
CA LEU A 9 -30.47 48.34 16.57
C LEU A 9 -29.92 49.62 15.95
N ASP A 10 -29.63 50.61 16.79
CA ASP A 10 -29.06 51.88 16.37
C ASP A 10 -27.52 51.84 16.44
N THR A 11 -26.86 52.41 15.44
CA THR A 11 -25.40 52.49 15.37
C THR A 11 -24.82 53.69 16.15
N GLU A 12 -25.64 54.66 16.55
CA GLU A 12 -25.22 55.89 17.23
C GLU A 12 -25.93 56.14 18.58
N ARG A 13 -27.25 55.89 18.68
CA ARG A 13 -28.05 56.25 19.87
C ARG A 13 -28.06 55.17 20.96
N THR A 14 -28.33 55.58 22.20
CA THR A 14 -28.30 54.69 23.38
C THR A 14 -29.54 53.82 23.60
N ASN A 15 -30.63 54.07 22.87
CA ASN A 15 -31.93 53.47 23.17
C ASN A 15 -32.39 52.56 22.02
N ASN A 16 -32.28 51.24 22.21
CA ASN A 16 -32.85 50.26 21.29
C ASN A 16 -34.38 50.26 21.47
N THR A 17 -35.15 50.68 20.47
CA THR A 17 -36.63 50.78 20.56
C THR A 17 -37.31 49.70 19.73
N LYS A 18 -37.39 48.50 20.31
CA LYS A 18 -38.37 47.41 20.12
C LYS A 18 -37.93 46.27 21.05
N THR A 19 -38.18 46.38 22.35
CA THR A 19 -37.87 45.29 23.29
C THR A 19 -39.12 44.47 23.55
N ASN A 20 -39.33 43.44 22.73
CA ASN A 20 -40.02 42.21 23.18
C ASN A 20 -39.02 41.24 23.87
N ALA A 21 -37.89 41.76 24.36
CA ALA A 21 -36.85 41.01 25.06
C ALA A 21 -37.36 40.25 26.30
N GLN A 22 -38.56 40.58 26.82
CA GLN A 22 -39.14 39.87 27.96
C GLN A 22 -39.64 38.45 27.63
N ASN A 23 -39.78 38.07 26.34
CA ASN A 23 -40.35 36.77 25.94
C ASN A 23 -39.44 35.91 25.05
N PHE A 24 -38.19 36.30 24.80
CA PHE A 24 -37.27 35.49 23.99
C PHE A 24 -36.60 34.41 24.82
N LEU A 25 -37.18 33.20 24.79
CA LEU A 25 -36.74 32.06 25.58
C LEU A 25 -35.89 31.11 24.74
N VAL A 26 -34.57 31.23 24.90
CA VAL A 26 -33.59 30.31 24.29
C VAL A 26 -33.26 29.21 25.28
N ASN A 27 -33.22 27.97 24.82
CA ASN A 27 -32.85 26.80 25.61
C ASN A 27 -31.60 26.15 25.03
N THR A 28 -30.70 25.61 25.87
CA THR A 28 -29.49 24.91 25.39
C THR A 28 -29.82 23.71 24.47
N ASN A 29 -31.04 23.18 24.52
CA ASN A 29 -31.49 22.06 23.68
C ASN A 29 -32.21 22.50 22.39
N ASP A 30 -32.30 23.80 22.09
CA ASP A 30 -32.84 24.24 20.80
C ASP A 30 -31.88 23.81 19.67
N TYR A 31 -32.38 23.22 18.58
CA TYR A 31 -31.56 22.86 17.40
C TYR A 31 -32.08 23.58 16.17
N GLU A 32 -31.22 24.36 15.50
CA GLU A 32 -31.51 25.12 14.26
C GLU A 32 -32.85 25.89 14.26
N SER A 33 -33.29 26.33 15.44
CA SER A 33 -34.65 26.85 15.65
C SER A 33 -34.68 28.21 16.34
N VAL A 34 -33.51 28.85 16.54
CA VAL A 34 -33.40 30.18 17.16
C VAL A 34 -32.99 31.18 16.09
N LYS A 35 -33.74 32.27 15.95
CA LYS A 35 -33.51 33.29 14.93
C LYS A 35 -33.51 34.70 15.54
N ILE A 36 -32.60 35.55 15.09
CA ILE A 36 -32.60 36.99 15.37
C ILE A 36 -32.89 37.73 14.06
N ILE A 37 -33.82 38.67 14.10
CA ILE A 37 -34.10 39.60 13.00
C ILE A 37 -33.80 41.01 13.52
N ALA A 38 -32.97 41.76 12.80
CA ALA A 38 -32.51 43.07 13.20
C ALA A 38 -32.80 44.13 12.13
N ASP A 39 -33.57 45.13 12.54
CA ASP A 39 -33.77 46.42 11.86
C ASP A 39 -32.59 47.35 12.19
N ILE A 40 -31.70 47.62 11.24
CA ILE A 40 -30.53 48.50 11.43
C ILE A 40 -30.90 49.96 11.14
N VAL A 41 -30.63 50.83 12.10
CA VAL A 41 -30.85 52.27 11.98
C VAL A 41 -29.61 53.08 12.40
N GLN A 42 -29.46 54.28 11.86
CA GLN A 42 -28.47 55.26 12.27
C GLN A 42 -29.19 56.57 12.56
N ASP A 43 -29.09 57.06 13.79
CA ASP A 43 -29.80 58.26 14.25
C ASP A 43 -31.34 58.19 14.09
N LYS A 44 -31.90 56.96 14.10
CA LYS A 44 -33.29 56.56 13.79
C LYS A 44 -33.69 56.44 12.32
N GLU A 45 -32.81 56.77 11.38
CA GLU A 45 -33.05 56.56 9.95
C GLU A 45 -32.58 55.17 9.52
N ARG A 46 -33.26 54.55 8.55
CA ARG A 46 -32.86 53.23 8.05
C ARG A 46 -31.48 53.27 7.40
N VAL A 47 -30.65 52.26 7.68
CA VAL A 47 -29.37 52.09 7.01
C VAL A 47 -29.57 51.22 5.77
N ASP A 48 -29.20 51.71 4.59
CA ASP A 48 -29.21 50.92 3.36
C ASP A 48 -28.08 49.88 3.38
N LEU A 49 -28.43 48.60 3.30
CA LEU A 49 -27.53 47.45 3.34
C LEU A 49 -27.25 46.84 1.96
N SER A 50 -27.61 47.51 0.86
CA SER A 50 -27.55 46.93 -0.50
C SER A 50 -26.15 46.46 -0.93
N ASP A 51 -25.10 47.15 -0.45
CA ASP A 51 -23.69 46.82 -0.71
C ASP A 51 -22.95 46.39 0.57
N ALA A 52 -23.68 45.86 1.56
CA ALA A 52 -23.13 45.46 2.85
C ALA A 52 -23.26 43.96 3.10
N THR A 53 -22.29 43.41 3.83
CA THR A 53 -22.41 42.09 4.48
C THR A 53 -22.51 42.28 5.98
N VAL A 54 -23.22 41.38 6.67
CA VAL A 54 -23.44 41.48 8.12
C VAL A 54 -22.93 40.26 8.84
N LYS A 55 -22.32 40.47 10.02
CA LYS A 55 -21.93 39.41 10.95
C LYS A 55 -22.44 39.70 12.34
N LEU A 56 -22.85 38.68 13.06
CA LEU A 56 -23.20 38.73 14.47
C LEU A 56 -22.00 38.29 15.29
N ALA A 57 -21.50 39.16 16.16
CA ALA A 57 -20.48 38.83 17.14
C ALA A 57 -21.14 38.59 18.50
N ILE A 58 -20.92 37.43 19.10
CA ILE A 58 -21.59 36.99 20.34
C ILE A 58 -20.54 36.61 21.36
N ARG A 59 -20.51 37.32 22.49
CA ARG A 59 -19.73 36.94 23.66
C ARG A 59 -20.59 36.08 24.59
N LYS A 60 -20.14 34.84 24.80
CA LYS A 60 -20.76 33.84 25.68
C LYS A 60 -20.46 34.12 27.16
N PRO A 61 -21.19 33.49 28.11
CA PRO A 61 -20.93 33.63 29.55
C PRO A 61 -19.50 33.28 29.99
N ASP A 62 -18.83 32.35 29.30
CA ASP A 62 -17.44 31.96 29.54
C ASP A 62 -16.40 32.94 28.95
N LYS A 63 -16.86 34.04 28.34
CA LYS A 63 -16.10 35.11 27.68
C LYS A 63 -15.52 34.73 26.31
N THR A 64 -15.76 33.52 25.80
CA THR A 64 -15.40 33.19 24.42
C THR A 64 -16.36 33.88 23.44
N ILE A 65 -15.89 34.12 22.21
CA ILE A 65 -16.61 34.88 21.19
C ILE A 65 -16.92 33.97 20.00
N VAL A 66 -18.17 33.99 19.54
CA VAL A 66 -18.63 33.34 18.32
C VAL A 66 -18.93 34.43 17.29
N PHE A 67 -18.48 34.24 16.05
CA PHE A 67 -18.83 35.09 14.92
C PHE A 67 -19.68 34.29 13.96
N GLN A 68 -20.78 34.89 13.51
CA GLN A 68 -21.71 34.22 12.61
C GLN A 68 -22.12 35.15 11.46
N ASP A 69 -22.07 34.64 10.24
CA ASP A 69 -22.53 35.38 9.08
C ASP A 69 -24.07 35.49 9.09
N GLY A 70 -24.59 36.66 8.71
CA GLY A 70 -26.03 36.90 8.58
C GLY A 70 -26.46 37.16 7.15
N THR A 71 -27.77 37.15 6.93
CA THR A 71 -28.37 37.42 5.63
C THR A 71 -29.09 38.76 5.66
N VAL A 72 -28.81 39.64 4.69
CA VAL A 72 -29.60 40.86 4.48
C VAL A 72 -30.91 40.46 3.80
N THR A 73 -32.04 40.70 4.46
CA THR A 73 -33.37 40.25 4.01
C THR A 73 -34.16 41.36 3.32
N ALA A 74 -33.96 42.61 3.73
CA ALA A 74 -34.50 43.78 3.06
C ALA A 74 -33.49 44.93 3.12
N ALA A 75 -32.66 45.03 2.09
CA ALA A 75 -31.50 45.92 2.06
C ALA A 75 -31.85 47.40 2.29
N ILE A 76 -32.85 47.94 1.58
CA ILE A 76 -33.26 49.35 1.69
C ILE A 76 -33.91 49.67 3.05
N GLU A 77 -34.54 48.67 3.67
CA GLU A 77 -35.19 48.82 4.98
C GLU A 77 -34.19 48.60 6.15
N GLY A 78 -32.94 48.22 5.83
CA GLY A 78 -31.91 47.90 6.81
C GLY A 78 -32.16 46.61 7.57
N GLU A 79 -32.92 45.67 7.03
CA GLU A 79 -33.28 44.42 7.72
C GLU A 79 -32.27 43.31 7.41
N CYS A 80 -31.85 42.59 8.46
CA CYS A 80 -31.05 41.38 8.34
C CYS A 80 -31.46 40.30 9.36
N GLU A 81 -31.15 39.05 9.05
CA GLU A 81 -31.45 37.89 9.89
C GLU A 81 -30.23 37.00 10.18
N PHE A 82 -30.28 36.34 11.34
CA PHE A 82 -29.28 35.40 11.83
C PHE A 82 -29.99 34.16 12.41
N VAL A 83 -29.80 32.99 11.81
CA VAL A 83 -30.28 31.71 12.37
C VAL A 83 -29.19 31.16 13.27
N LEU A 84 -29.32 31.30 14.59
CA LEU A 84 -28.22 31.01 15.51
C LEU A 84 -27.77 29.55 15.44
N GLU A 85 -26.47 29.34 15.33
CA GLU A 85 -25.84 28.02 15.48
C GLU A 85 -25.84 27.59 16.95
N THR A 86 -25.78 26.27 17.21
CA THR A 86 -25.78 25.73 18.58
C THR A 86 -24.69 26.35 19.46
N GLN A 87 -23.51 26.64 18.90
CA GLN A 87 -22.41 27.29 19.63
C GLN A 87 -22.78 28.66 20.19
N SER A 88 -23.74 29.37 19.59
CA SER A 88 -24.22 30.69 20.00
C SER A 88 -25.13 30.64 21.23
N TYR A 89 -25.55 29.45 21.70
CA TYR A 89 -26.39 29.29 22.89
C TYR A 89 -26.15 27.95 23.63
N ILE A 90 -24.98 27.33 23.46
CA ILE A 90 -24.65 26.06 24.11
C ILE A 90 -24.41 26.18 25.63
N LEU A 91 -24.12 27.38 26.13
CA LEU A 91 -23.91 27.63 27.56
C LEU A 91 -25.14 28.30 28.18
N LYS A 92 -25.54 27.89 29.37
CA LYS A 92 -26.57 28.63 30.12
C LYS A 92 -26.05 30.00 30.58
N GLY A 93 -26.90 31.01 30.52
CA GLY A 93 -26.60 32.36 31.00
C GLY A 93 -26.81 33.46 29.94
N THR A 94 -26.33 34.66 30.28
CA THR A 94 -26.48 35.86 29.45
C THR A 94 -25.42 35.92 28.35
N HIS A 95 -25.87 35.98 27.10
CA HIS A 95 -25.04 36.25 25.93
C HIS A 95 -25.14 37.73 25.58
N ILE A 96 -24.03 38.33 25.16
CA ILE A 96 -23.98 39.73 24.72
C ILE A 96 -23.57 39.73 23.25
N ALA A 97 -24.38 40.33 22.38
CA ALA A 97 -24.18 40.31 20.95
C ALA A 97 -24.22 41.70 20.32
N GLU A 98 -23.50 41.90 19.23
CA GLU A 98 -23.52 43.10 18.40
C GLU A 98 -23.46 42.73 16.91
N VAL A 99 -24.09 43.53 16.05
CA VAL A 99 -24.08 43.33 14.60
C VAL A 99 -22.99 44.20 13.99
N MET A 100 -22.09 43.56 13.24
CA MET A 100 -21.03 44.19 12.47
C MET A 100 -21.45 44.25 11.01
N ILE A 101 -21.42 45.45 10.43
CA ILE A 101 -21.83 45.74 9.05
C ILE A 101 -20.59 46.13 8.27
N TYR A 102 -20.31 45.39 7.20
CA TYR A 102 -19.14 45.58 6.34
C TYR A 102 -19.60 46.11 4.98
N PHE A 103 -19.31 47.38 4.70
CA PHE A 103 -19.62 48.01 3.42
C PHE A 103 -18.52 47.74 2.38
N ALA A 104 -18.89 47.71 1.10
CA ALA A 104 -17.97 47.48 -0.01
C ALA A 104 -16.80 48.49 -0.10
N ASP A 105 -16.95 49.69 0.46
CA ASP A 105 -15.90 50.72 0.54
C ASP A 105 -14.87 50.50 1.67
N GLY A 106 -14.98 49.37 2.38
CA GLY A 106 -14.08 48.97 3.46
C GLY A 106 -14.45 49.53 4.83
N LYS A 107 -15.55 50.27 4.96
CA LYS A 107 -16.04 50.75 6.26
C LYS A 107 -16.71 49.61 7.03
N ILE A 108 -16.46 49.59 8.34
CA ILE A 108 -17.13 48.70 9.29
C ILE A 108 -17.90 49.57 10.28
N VAL A 109 -19.21 49.33 10.38
CA VAL A 109 -20.08 49.96 11.37
C VAL A 109 -20.60 48.87 12.30
N VAL A 110 -20.58 49.13 13.61
CA VAL A 110 -21.02 48.16 14.62
C VAL A 110 -22.21 48.75 15.37
N THR A 111 -23.26 47.95 15.53
CA THR A 111 -24.43 48.35 16.31
C THR A 111 -24.09 48.40 17.79
N ARG A 112 -24.93 49.03 18.61
CA ARG A 112 -24.86 48.78 20.04
C ARG A 112 -25.11 47.31 20.38
N ALA A 113 -24.44 46.85 21.42
CA ALA A 113 -24.64 45.51 21.95
C ALA A 113 -26.03 45.34 22.58
N PHE A 114 -26.60 44.15 22.42
CA PHE A 114 -27.82 43.69 23.06
C PHE A 114 -27.55 42.36 23.77
N ALA A 115 -28.47 41.94 24.64
CA ALA A 115 -28.34 40.70 25.38
C ALA A 115 -29.54 39.79 25.16
N TYR A 116 -29.28 38.48 25.20
CA TYR A 116 -30.31 37.44 25.28
C TYR A 116 -29.91 36.39 26.32
N HIS A 117 -30.90 35.75 26.93
CA HIS A 117 -30.71 34.79 28.00
C HIS A 117 -30.99 33.36 27.53
N VAL A 118 -30.09 32.45 27.89
CA VAL A 118 -30.20 31.02 27.59
C VAL A 118 -30.46 30.25 28.87
N ALA A 119 -31.57 29.50 28.90
CA ALA A 119 -31.92 28.59 29.98
C ALA A 119 -31.34 27.18 29.75
N GLU A 120 -31.02 26.49 30.84
CA GLU A 120 -30.55 25.11 30.81
C GLU A 120 -31.67 24.16 30.35
N GLY A 121 -31.35 23.28 29.40
CA GLY A 121 -32.24 22.25 28.91
C GLY A 121 -32.46 21.12 29.91
N VAL A 122 -33.62 20.48 29.87
CA VAL A 122 -33.97 19.35 30.75
C VAL A 122 -33.29 18.04 30.27
N LEU A 123 -32.97 17.94 28.98
CA LEU A 123 -32.15 16.83 28.46
C LEU A 123 -30.71 17.02 28.96
N THR A 124 -30.20 16.02 29.68
CA THR A 124 -28.81 15.96 30.15
C THR A 124 -28.02 14.99 29.29
N ASP A 125 -26.70 15.10 29.28
CA ASP A 125 -25.78 14.28 28.45
C ASP A 125 -26.08 12.77 28.52
N THR A 126 -26.46 12.25 29.70
CA THR A 126 -26.84 10.84 29.91
C THR A 126 -28.15 10.41 29.23
N ALA A 127 -29.07 11.34 28.95
CA ALA A 127 -30.32 11.02 28.25
C ALA A 127 -30.16 11.13 26.72
N ILE A 128 -29.22 11.96 26.26
CA ILE A 128 -28.92 12.17 24.83
C ILE A 128 -28.25 10.92 24.24
N GLU A 129 -27.33 10.27 24.97
CA GLU A 129 -26.64 9.04 24.52
C GLU A 129 -27.60 7.88 24.18
N SER A 130 -28.78 7.81 24.82
CA SER A 130 -29.77 6.76 24.54
C SER A 130 -30.62 7.01 23.29
N THR A 131 -30.72 8.26 22.83
CA THR A 131 -31.56 8.64 21.68
C THR A 131 -30.77 8.97 20.43
N SER A 132 -29.56 9.54 20.57
CA SER A 132 -28.67 9.80 19.43
C SER A 132 -28.14 8.51 18.82
N TRP A 133 -27.77 7.50 19.64
CA TRP A 133 -27.27 6.22 19.12
C TRP A 133 -28.28 5.55 18.17
N TYR A 134 -29.58 5.68 18.44
CA TYR A 134 -30.61 5.03 17.65
C TYR A 134 -30.86 5.75 16.31
N GLN A 135 -30.67 7.06 16.26
CA GLN A 135 -30.75 7.84 15.01
C GLN A 135 -29.46 7.67 14.20
N ASP A 136 -28.29 7.77 14.83
CA ASP A 136 -26.99 7.58 14.19
C ASP A 136 -26.86 6.17 13.58
N VAL A 137 -27.38 5.13 14.24
CA VAL A 137 -27.38 3.76 13.67
C VAL A 137 -28.33 3.61 12.49
N ASN A 138 -29.50 4.28 12.49
CA ASN A 138 -30.41 4.23 11.35
C ASN A 138 -29.85 5.03 10.15
N GLU A 139 -29.22 6.16 10.40
CA GLU A 139 -28.54 6.96 9.36
C GLU A 139 -27.32 6.22 8.80
N LEU A 140 -26.53 5.56 9.65
CA LEU A 140 -25.44 4.68 9.21
C LEU A 140 -25.95 3.48 8.41
N GLN A 141 -27.09 2.90 8.77
CA GLN A 141 -27.71 1.81 8.01
C GLN A 141 -28.20 2.27 6.64
N LEU A 142 -28.79 3.47 6.55
CA LEU A 142 -29.20 4.09 5.29
C LEU A 142 -27.99 4.41 4.42
N ALA A 143 -26.95 5.03 4.98
CA ALA A 143 -25.71 5.34 4.26
C ALA A 143 -25.00 4.07 3.75
N VAL A 144 -24.98 2.98 4.55
CA VAL A 144 -24.44 1.68 4.13
C VAL A 144 -25.28 1.07 3.00
N GLN A 145 -26.61 1.21 3.02
CA GLN A 145 -27.48 0.75 1.93
C GLN A 145 -27.27 1.55 0.65
N GLU A 146 -27.11 2.87 0.73
CA GLU A 146 -26.82 3.73 -0.42
C GLU A 146 -25.43 3.41 -1.02
N LEU A 147 -24.42 3.25 -0.17
CA LEU A 147 -23.09 2.78 -0.57
C LEU A 147 -23.13 1.40 -1.21
N GLN A 148 -23.95 0.48 -0.70
CA GLN A 148 -24.11 -0.85 -1.28
C GLN A 148 -24.67 -0.76 -2.70
N VAL A 149 -25.67 0.11 -2.93
CA VAL A 149 -26.24 0.35 -4.26
C VAL A 149 -25.21 0.98 -5.22
N GLU A 150 -24.41 1.93 -4.75
CA GLU A 150 -23.34 2.53 -5.56
C GLU A 150 -22.23 1.53 -5.90
N VAL A 151 -21.84 0.69 -4.94
CA VAL A 151 -20.87 -0.39 -5.13
C VAL A 151 -21.40 -1.42 -6.11
N ASP A 152 -22.67 -1.83 -5.98
CA ASP A 152 -23.30 -2.78 -6.90
C ASP A 152 -23.38 -2.20 -8.32
N ALA A 153 -23.73 -0.91 -8.48
CA ALA A 153 -23.74 -0.23 -9.77
C ALA A 153 -22.33 -0.08 -10.39
N PHE A 154 -21.32 0.17 -9.56
CA PHE A 154 -19.93 0.21 -9.98
C PHE A 154 -19.44 -1.18 -10.41
N ILE A 155 -19.78 -2.23 -9.66
CA ILE A 155 -19.49 -3.63 -10.00
C ILE A 155 -20.17 -3.99 -11.31
N ASP A 156 -21.45 -3.68 -11.49
CA ASP A 156 -22.18 -3.97 -12.72
C ASP A 156 -21.57 -3.28 -13.94
N THR A 157 -21.15 -2.02 -13.77
CA THR A 157 -20.46 -1.26 -14.83
C THR A 157 -19.10 -1.90 -15.16
N ALA A 158 -18.30 -2.20 -14.14
CA ALA A 158 -16.98 -2.83 -14.32
C ALA A 158 -17.11 -4.24 -14.94
N VAL A 159 -18.13 -5.01 -14.55
CA VAL A 159 -18.43 -6.33 -15.13
C VAL A 159 -18.88 -6.20 -16.58
N ALA A 160 -19.67 -5.18 -16.93
CA ALA A 160 -20.09 -4.92 -18.30
C ALA A 160 -18.91 -4.51 -19.19
N GLU A 161 -18.04 -3.62 -18.72
CA GLU A 161 -16.81 -3.22 -19.41
C GLU A 161 -15.86 -4.41 -19.61
N THR A 162 -15.62 -5.18 -18.54
CA THR A 162 -14.79 -6.40 -18.60
C THR A 162 -15.36 -7.42 -19.58
N ARG A 163 -16.70 -7.59 -19.61
CA ARG A 163 -17.36 -8.51 -20.55
C ARG A 163 -17.22 -8.03 -22.01
N ALA A 164 -17.27 -6.73 -22.25
CA ALA A 164 -17.04 -6.15 -23.57
C ALA A 164 -15.59 -6.38 -24.01
N GLU A 165 -14.61 -6.14 -23.14
CA GLU A 165 -13.20 -6.41 -23.41
C GLU A 165 -12.94 -7.90 -23.67
N ILE A 166 -13.54 -8.80 -22.87
CA ILE A 166 -13.44 -10.25 -23.11
C ILE A 166 -14.00 -10.61 -24.49
N THR A 167 -15.14 -10.04 -24.87
CA THR A 167 -15.76 -10.30 -26.18
C THR A 167 -14.85 -9.82 -27.32
N GLU A 168 -14.27 -8.63 -27.21
CA GLU A 168 -13.32 -8.11 -28.20
C GLU A 168 -12.04 -8.95 -28.28
N VAL A 169 -11.54 -9.43 -27.13
CA VAL A 169 -10.39 -10.34 -27.07
C VAL A 169 -10.73 -11.69 -27.69
N ASP A 170 -11.93 -12.23 -27.46
CA ASP A 170 -12.38 -13.50 -28.03
C ASP A 170 -12.58 -13.40 -29.55
N GLU A 171 -13.15 -12.31 -30.03
CA GLU A 171 -13.25 -11.99 -31.47
C GLU A 171 -11.86 -11.84 -32.10
N ARG A 172 -10.94 -11.12 -31.43
CA ARG A 172 -9.56 -10.97 -31.88
C ARG A 172 -8.79 -12.29 -31.85
N LEU A 173 -8.99 -13.12 -30.84
CA LEU A 173 -8.37 -14.45 -30.74
C LEU A 173 -8.91 -15.36 -31.84
N THR A 174 -10.22 -15.36 -32.07
CA THR A 174 -10.88 -16.10 -33.15
C THR A 174 -10.34 -15.67 -34.52
N SER A 175 -10.19 -14.36 -34.73
CA SER A 175 -9.60 -13.79 -35.95
C SER A 175 -8.12 -14.15 -36.10
N GLN A 176 -7.32 -14.03 -35.03
CA GLN A 176 -5.90 -14.41 -35.05
C GLN A 176 -5.67 -15.91 -35.21
N LEU A 177 -6.59 -16.75 -34.72
CA LEU A 177 -6.59 -18.20 -34.97
C LEU A 177 -6.99 -18.51 -36.41
N ALA A 178 -7.80 -17.66 -37.06
CA ALA A 178 -8.06 -17.73 -38.49
C ALA A 178 -6.87 -17.25 -39.34
N ASP A 179 -6.08 -16.28 -38.85
CA ASP A 179 -4.97 -15.63 -39.58
C ASP A 179 -3.58 -16.26 -39.34
N LYS A 180 -3.37 -17.02 -38.26
CA LYS A 180 -2.15 -17.83 -38.10
C LYS A 180 -2.15 -18.94 -39.14
N ALA A 181 -1.09 -19.02 -39.94
CA ALA A 181 -0.92 -19.90 -41.11
C ALA A 181 -1.58 -21.28 -40.95
N PRO A 182 -2.30 -21.76 -41.97
CA PRO A 182 -3.45 -22.63 -41.79
C PRO A 182 -3.03 -24.04 -41.39
N LYS A 183 -3.92 -24.67 -40.61
CA LYS A 183 -4.39 -26.06 -40.69
C LYS A 183 -3.70 -26.94 -41.77
N ALA A 184 -3.54 -26.47 -43.01
CA ALA A 184 -2.87 -27.12 -44.15
C ALA A 184 -1.49 -27.77 -43.92
N VAL A 185 -0.60 -27.29 -43.03
CA VAL A 185 0.73 -27.94 -42.81
C VAL A 185 0.64 -29.11 -41.82
N ALA A 186 -0.20 -28.99 -40.79
CA ALA A 186 -0.51 -30.09 -39.87
C ALA A 186 -1.48 -31.09 -40.52
N ASP A 187 -2.43 -30.61 -41.31
CA ASP A 187 -3.32 -31.42 -42.14
C ASP A 187 -2.54 -32.16 -43.22
N ALA A 188 -1.41 -31.65 -43.75
CA ALA A 188 -0.58 -32.40 -44.70
C ALA A 188 0.20 -33.57 -44.06
N ALA A 189 0.50 -33.49 -42.76
CA ALA A 189 1.07 -34.61 -42.00
C ALA A 189 -0.02 -35.59 -41.54
N HIS A 190 -1.20 -35.08 -41.14
CA HIS A 190 -2.36 -35.91 -40.82
C HIS A 190 -2.98 -36.59 -42.06
N LEU A 191 -3.00 -35.95 -43.24
CA LEU A 191 -3.44 -36.57 -44.50
C LEU A 191 -2.54 -37.76 -44.87
N ARG A 192 -1.23 -37.68 -44.63
CA ARG A 192 -0.30 -38.79 -44.94
C ARG A 192 -0.51 -40.02 -44.05
N ILE A 193 -1.10 -39.86 -42.85
CA ILE A 193 -1.46 -40.96 -41.95
C ILE A 193 -2.89 -41.43 -42.20
N ASP A 194 -3.82 -40.52 -42.48
CA ASP A 194 -5.22 -40.85 -42.78
C ASP A 194 -5.41 -41.49 -44.18
N GLU A 195 -4.47 -41.30 -45.11
CA GLU A 195 -4.42 -41.97 -46.43
C GLU A 195 -3.87 -43.41 -46.39
N LEU A 196 -3.28 -43.85 -45.26
CA LEU A 196 -2.80 -45.22 -45.06
C LEU A 196 -3.96 -46.16 -44.70
N ILE A 197 -4.97 -46.28 -45.58
CA ILE A 197 -6.11 -47.18 -45.40
C ILE A 197 -5.77 -48.58 -45.94
N ILE A 198 -6.07 -49.63 -45.17
CA ILE A 198 -6.03 -51.01 -45.69
C ILE A 198 -7.34 -51.30 -46.42
N GLY A 199 -7.29 -51.31 -47.76
CA GLY A 199 -8.28 -51.98 -48.61
C GLY A 199 -7.90 -53.45 -48.86
N SER A 200 -8.84 -54.26 -49.37
CA SER A 200 -8.54 -55.65 -49.76
C SER A 200 -7.45 -55.68 -50.84
N GLY A 201 -6.27 -56.23 -50.51
CA GLY A 201 -5.15 -56.36 -51.46
C GLY A 201 -4.06 -55.28 -51.38
N ASN A 202 -3.94 -54.54 -50.27
CA ASN A 202 -2.81 -53.61 -50.08
C ASN A 202 -1.47 -54.39 -50.03
N ALA A 203 -0.58 -54.16 -50.99
CA ALA A 203 0.66 -54.93 -51.18
C ALA A 203 1.85 -54.43 -50.35
N ASN A 204 1.69 -53.30 -49.63
CA ASN A 204 2.77 -52.76 -48.79
C ASN A 204 2.77 -53.44 -47.41
N ALA A 205 3.82 -54.22 -47.14
CA ALA A 205 3.98 -54.95 -45.89
C ALA A 205 4.16 -54.04 -44.67
N GLU A 206 4.84 -52.90 -44.82
CA GLU A 206 5.05 -51.93 -43.72
C GLU A 206 3.73 -51.28 -43.29
N VAL A 207 2.87 -50.96 -44.26
CA VAL A 207 1.51 -50.43 -43.99
C VAL A 207 0.65 -51.48 -43.31
N THR A 208 0.73 -52.75 -43.73
CA THR A 208 -0.02 -53.84 -43.10
C THR A 208 0.41 -54.06 -41.66
N ASP A 209 1.72 -54.09 -41.39
CA ASP A 209 2.28 -54.31 -40.04
C ASP A 209 1.95 -53.16 -39.08
N ALA A 210 1.94 -51.92 -39.57
CA ALA A 210 1.57 -50.74 -38.79
C ALA A 210 0.12 -50.79 -38.24
N HIS A 211 -0.77 -51.59 -38.83
CA HIS A 211 -2.15 -51.76 -38.38
C HIS A 211 -2.36 -52.97 -37.44
N VAL A 212 -1.40 -53.88 -37.32
CA VAL A 212 -1.53 -55.10 -36.52
C VAL A 212 -0.81 -54.92 -35.18
N SER A 213 -1.55 -55.02 -34.08
CA SER A 213 -0.96 -55.18 -32.75
C SER A 213 -0.90 -56.66 -32.41
N THR A 214 0.30 -57.24 -32.49
CA THR A 214 0.58 -58.59 -32.02
C THR A 214 0.35 -58.74 -30.51
N ALA A 215 0.69 -57.70 -29.73
CA ALA A 215 0.48 -57.69 -28.28
C ALA A 215 -1.01 -57.74 -27.88
N LYS A 216 -1.88 -57.10 -28.66
CA LYS A 216 -3.34 -57.05 -28.39
C LYS A 216 -4.15 -58.05 -29.23
N ASN A 217 -3.49 -58.85 -30.08
CA ASN A 217 -4.11 -59.71 -31.08
C ASN A 217 -5.25 -59.03 -31.86
N LYS A 218 -5.00 -57.78 -32.29
CA LYS A 218 -6.01 -56.90 -32.88
C LYS A 218 -5.47 -56.23 -34.13
N THR A 219 -6.28 -56.18 -35.17
CA THR A 219 -6.01 -55.40 -36.38
C THR A 219 -6.88 -54.15 -36.37
N PHE A 220 -6.25 -53.00 -36.53
CA PHE A 220 -6.92 -51.71 -36.56
C PHE A 220 -7.24 -51.33 -38.00
N THR A 221 -8.38 -50.69 -38.21
CA THR A 221 -8.80 -50.22 -39.55
C THR A 221 -7.98 -49.03 -40.04
N THR A 222 -7.41 -48.26 -39.11
CA THR A 222 -6.46 -47.16 -39.38
C THR A 222 -5.35 -47.20 -38.35
N VAL A 223 -4.15 -46.72 -38.71
CA VAL A 223 -3.04 -46.54 -37.75
C VAL A 223 -3.44 -45.55 -36.64
N ARG A 224 -4.30 -44.58 -36.95
CA ARG A 224 -4.89 -43.65 -35.97
C ARG A 224 -5.66 -44.35 -34.86
N ASN A 225 -6.56 -45.28 -35.20
CA ASN A 225 -7.31 -46.04 -34.20
C ASN A 225 -6.39 -46.86 -33.28
N ARG A 226 -5.23 -47.30 -33.79
CA ARG A 226 -4.22 -47.98 -32.99
C ARG A 226 -3.52 -47.02 -32.03
N PHE A 227 -3.17 -45.80 -32.46
CA PHE A 227 -2.53 -44.80 -31.62
C PHE A 227 -3.45 -44.29 -30.52
N GLU A 228 -4.71 -43.95 -30.84
CA GLU A 228 -5.72 -43.51 -29.86
C GLU A 228 -5.89 -44.55 -28.73
N GLU A 229 -5.94 -45.85 -29.08
CA GLU A 229 -6.07 -46.92 -28.08
C GLU A 229 -4.76 -47.20 -27.30
N ILE A 230 -3.60 -46.80 -27.82
CA ILE A 230 -2.32 -46.87 -27.10
C ILE A 230 -2.22 -45.70 -26.12
N GLU A 231 -2.60 -44.50 -26.54
CA GLU A 231 -2.63 -43.29 -25.72
C GLU A 231 -3.63 -43.41 -24.56
N ASP A 232 -4.78 -44.04 -24.80
CA ASP A 232 -5.74 -44.38 -23.74
C ASP A 232 -5.17 -45.37 -22.72
N ALA A 233 -4.31 -46.30 -23.15
CA ALA A 233 -3.79 -47.39 -22.32
C ALA A 233 -2.51 -47.07 -21.52
N ILE A 234 -1.83 -45.94 -21.78
CA ILE A 234 -0.48 -45.70 -21.24
C ILE A 234 -0.47 -45.09 -19.81
N HIS A 235 -1.55 -44.47 -19.31
CA HIS A 235 -1.63 -43.95 -17.91
C HIS A 235 -3.07 -43.99 -17.37
N GLY A 236 -3.24 -44.28 -16.07
CA GLY A 236 -4.52 -44.41 -15.38
C GLY A 236 -5.29 -43.09 -15.25
N LYS A 237 -6.62 -43.14 -15.32
CA LYS A 237 -7.46 -41.95 -15.10
C LYS A 237 -7.45 -41.57 -13.61
N PRO A 238 -7.40 -40.27 -13.26
CA PRO A 238 -7.55 -39.81 -11.90
C PRO A 238 -8.75 -40.42 -11.17
N LYS A 239 -8.49 -41.08 -10.05
CA LYS A 239 -9.51 -41.72 -9.23
C LYS A 239 -9.25 -41.47 -7.75
N ASN A 240 -10.25 -40.96 -7.04
CA ASN A 240 -10.26 -40.96 -5.59
C ASN A 240 -10.48 -42.41 -5.12
N VAL A 241 -9.48 -42.99 -4.45
CA VAL A 241 -9.50 -44.43 -4.10
C VAL A 241 -10.41 -44.74 -2.92
N ILE A 242 -10.82 -43.71 -2.17
CA ILE A 242 -11.87 -43.81 -1.16
C ILE A 242 -13.17 -43.22 -1.68
N THR A 243 -14.28 -43.67 -1.10
CA THR A 243 -15.63 -43.11 -1.32
C THR A 243 -16.10 -42.40 -0.05
N ASN A 244 -17.04 -41.45 -0.17
CA ASN A 244 -17.62 -40.72 0.96
C ASN A 244 -16.60 -39.88 1.76
N GLY A 245 -15.70 -39.20 1.04
CA GLY A 245 -14.74 -38.25 1.63
C GLY A 245 -15.33 -36.86 1.88
N ASP A 246 -16.49 -36.57 1.31
CA ASP A 246 -17.35 -35.38 1.53
C ASP A 246 -18.47 -35.63 2.54
N PHE A 247 -18.53 -36.85 3.11
CA PHE A 247 -19.47 -37.23 4.15
C PHE A 247 -20.96 -37.13 3.79
N ALA A 248 -21.29 -37.09 2.50
CA ALA A 248 -22.67 -37.07 2.00
C ALA A 248 -23.46 -38.33 2.39
N ASN A 249 -22.77 -39.48 2.55
CA ASN A 249 -23.35 -40.76 2.98
C ASN A 249 -23.11 -41.05 4.47
N GLY A 250 -23.10 -40.01 5.30
CA GLY A 250 -22.91 -40.13 6.74
C GLY A 250 -21.51 -40.65 7.09
N THR A 251 -21.41 -41.52 8.09
CA THR A 251 -20.14 -42.12 8.55
C THR A 251 -19.74 -43.39 7.79
N THR A 252 -20.43 -43.71 6.69
CA THR A 252 -20.15 -44.91 5.89
C THR A 252 -18.71 -44.91 5.38
N GLY A 253 -17.97 -46.00 5.59
CA GLY A 253 -16.56 -46.09 5.19
C GLY A 253 -15.58 -45.49 6.20
N TRP A 254 -16.05 -45.00 7.34
CA TRP A 254 -15.22 -44.44 8.41
C TRP A 254 -15.31 -45.27 9.70
N LEU A 255 -14.16 -45.54 10.31
CA LEU A 255 -14.02 -46.33 11.53
C LEU A 255 -13.61 -45.42 12.68
N THR A 256 -14.00 -45.77 13.90
CA THR A 256 -13.61 -45.04 15.11
C THR A 256 -12.43 -45.69 15.81
N ASN A 257 -11.59 -44.86 16.44
CA ASN A 257 -10.54 -45.32 17.36
C ASN A 257 -10.54 -44.39 18.57
N ASN A 258 -10.90 -44.86 19.76
CA ASN A 258 -10.96 -44.05 20.99
C ASN A 258 -11.64 -42.68 20.80
N ALA A 259 -12.72 -42.64 20.02
CA ALA A 259 -13.47 -41.43 19.69
C ALA A 259 -14.91 -41.76 19.32
N SER A 260 -15.80 -40.77 19.44
CA SER A 260 -17.11 -40.78 18.79
C SER A 260 -17.07 -39.95 17.51
N ILE A 261 -17.76 -40.40 16.46
CA ILE A 261 -17.88 -39.67 15.20
C ILE A 261 -19.35 -39.49 14.82
N SER A 262 -19.66 -38.34 14.23
CA SER A 262 -20.99 -38.01 13.70
C SER A 262 -20.83 -37.04 12.53
N VAL A 263 -21.83 -36.95 11.66
CA VAL A 263 -21.84 -35.92 10.60
C VAL A 263 -22.66 -34.72 11.08
N VAL A 264 -22.04 -33.55 11.09
CA VAL A 264 -22.65 -32.28 11.50
C VAL A 264 -22.37 -31.24 10.43
N ASN A 265 -23.42 -30.60 9.91
CA ASN A 265 -23.33 -29.60 8.83
C ASN A 265 -22.52 -30.09 7.60
N GLY A 266 -22.70 -31.36 7.23
CA GLY A 266 -22.01 -31.97 6.08
C GLY A 266 -20.54 -32.31 6.31
N ARG A 267 -20.00 -32.14 7.54
CA ARG A 267 -18.61 -32.48 7.89
C ARG A 267 -18.58 -33.59 8.93
N LEU A 268 -17.54 -34.42 8.92
CA LEU A 268 -17.36 -35.42 9.97
C LEU A 268 -16.81 -34.74 11.22
N GLN A 269 -17.64 -34.66 12.26
CA GLN A 269 -17.24 -34.28 13.60
C GLN A 269 -16.63 -35.48 14.31
N VAL A 270 -15.49 -35.26 14.97
CA VAL A 270 -14.77 -36.27 15.74
C VAL A 270 -14.51 -35.73 17.14
N LEU A 271 -14.85 -36.52 18.16
CA LEU A 271 -14.56 -36.22 19.55
C LEU A 271 -13.77 -37.38 20.17
N ALA A 272 -12.52 -37.11 20.54
CA ALA A 272 -11.68 -38.08 21.22
C ALA A 272 -12.21 -38.41 22.63
N THR A 273 -12.05 -39.67 23.05
CA THR A 273 -12.34 -40.15 24.41
C THR A 273 -11.08 -40.62 25.15
N ALA A 274 -9.96 -40.78 24.43
CA ALA A 274 -8.62 -40.99 24.96
C ALA A 274 -7.57 -40.42 24.00
N GLN A 275 -6.30 -40.37 24.42
CA GLN A 275 -5.20 -39.96 23.54
C GLN A 275 -5.16 -40.85 22.30
N TYR A 276 -4.86 -40.25 21.15
CA TYR A 276 -4.94 -40.88 19.83
C TYR A 276 -6.37 -41.19 19.38
N GLY A 277 -7.36 -40.55 20.01
CA GLY A 277 -8.76 -40.60 19.63
C GLY A 277 -9.00 -39.96 18.27
N GLY A 278 -9.63 -40.68 17.36
CA GLY A 278 -9.75 -40.23 15.97
C GLY A 278 -10.70 -41.05 15.09
N ALA A 279 -10.71 -40.66 13.81
CA ALA A 279 -11.42 -41.32 12.74
C ALA A 279 -10.42 -41.91 11.74
N ASP A 280 -10.63 -43.17 11.38
CA ASP A 280 -9.85 -43.87 10.36
C ASP A 280 -10.68 -44.07 9.10
N THR A 281 -10.06 -43.97 7.94
CA THR A 281 -10.68 -44.52 6.73
C THR A 281 -10.81 -46.04 6.87
N SER A 282 -11.81 -46.63 6.21
CA SER A 282 -11.79 -48.05 5.92
C SER A 282 -10.53 -48.41 5.12
N ALA A 283 -10.09 -49.66 5.23
CA ALA A 283 -8.92 -50.11 4.50
C ALA A 283 -9.17 -49.93 2.99
N PHE A 284 -8.28 -49.21 2.31
CA PHE A 284 -8.30 -49.06 0.86
C PHE A 284 -7.13 -49.83 0.24
N ASN A 285 -7.36 -50.32 -0.97
CA ASN A 285 -6.35 -51.08 -1.70
C ASN A 285 -5.25 -50.16 -2.20
N THR A 286 -4.02 -50.65 -2.15
CA THR A 286 -2.82 -49.97 -2.64
C THR A 286 -1.93 -50.96 -3.35
N VAL A 287 -1.03 -50.47 -4.20
CA VAL A 287 -0.02 -51.28 -4.88
C VAL A 287 1.32 -50.99 -4.22
N SER A 288 1.98 -52.03 -3.71
CA SER A 288 3.29 -51.89 -3.06
C SER A 288 4.30 -51.27 -4.03
N GLY A 289 4.97 -50.20 -3.60
CA GLY A 289 5.93 -49.43 -4.38
C GLY A 289 5.34 -48.19 -5.07
N HIS A 290 4.01 -48.07 -5.18
CA HIS A 290 3.38 -46.87 -5.73
C HIS A 290 3.40 -45.72 -4.73
N LYS A 291 3.51 -44.49 -5.23
CA LYS A 291 3.35 -43.25 -4.46
C LYS A 291 1.90 -42.81 -4.46
N TYR A 292 1.41 -42.50 -3.27
CA TYR A 292 0.06 -42.04 -3.03
C TYR A 292 0.07 -40.65 -2.43
N TYR A 293 -0.94 -39.88 -2.81
CA TYR A 293 -1.27 -38.59 -2.22
C TYR A 293 -2.49 -38.74 -1.31
N VAL A 294 -2.46 -38.09 -0.15
CA VAL A 294 -3.59 -38.02 0.80
C VAL A 294 -3.83 -36.57 1.17
N SER A 295 -5.09 -36.12 1.19
CA SER A 295 -5.43 -34.82 1.78
C SER A 295 -6.83 -34.77 2.38
N ALA A 296 -7.05 -33.81 3.27
CA ALA A 296 -8.37 -33.46 3.82
C ALA A 296 -8.40 -32.00 4.29
N LEU A 297 -9.58 -31.39 4.30
CA LEU A 297 -9.84 -30.16 5.04
C LEU A 297 -10.08 -30.51 6.51
N VAL A 298 -9.21 -30.03 7.39
CA VAL A 298 -9.19 -30.36 8.82
C VAL A 298 -9.30 -29.09 9.64
N ASP A 299 -10.25 -29.06 10.57
CA ASP A 299 -10.42 -27.97 11.54
C ASP A 299 -10.34 -28.54 12.95
N GLY A 300 -9.33 -28.15 13.70
CA GLY A 300 -9.01 -28.73 15.00
C GLY A 300 -7.94 -27.96 15.75
N LEU A 301 -7.41 -28.55 16.81
CA LEU A 301 -6.41 -27.93 17.67
C LEU A 301 -5.03 -27.92 16.99
N ILE A 302 -4.39 -26.75 16.96
CA ILE A 302 -3.05 -26.54 16.40
C ILE A 302 -2.03 -27.48 17.07
N GLY A 303 -1.25 -28.20 16.27
CA GLY A 303 -0.22 -29.15 16.68
C GLY A 303 -0.72 -30.47 17.29
N LEU A 304 -2.00 -30.53 17.68
CA LEU A 304 -2.62 -31.66 18.37
C LEU A 304 -3.52 -32.49 17.44
N THR A 305 -4.26 -31.85 16.54
CA THR A 305 -5.03 -32.56 15.50
C THR A 305 -4.11 -32.91 14.33
N ARG A 306 -4.03 -34.20 14.00
CA ARG A 306 -3.02 -34.76 13.08
C ARG A 306 -3.61 -35.74 12.08
N MET A 307 -2.95 -35.88 10.94
CA MET A 307 -3.19 -36.86 9.88
C MET A 307 -1.94 -37.70 9.66
N PHE A 308 -2.08 -39.03 9.59
CA PHE A 308 -1.00 -39.93 9.17
C PHE A 308 -1.55 -41.21 8.53
N VAL A 309 -0.66 -41.96 7.87
CA VAL A 309 -0.98 -43.26 7.27
C VAL A 309 -0.64 -44.37 8.26
N ILE A 310 -1.61 -45.22 8.61
CA ILE A 310 -1.43 -46.30 9.58
C ILE A 310 -0.35 -47.26 9.08
N GLY A 311 0.61 -47.58 9.96
CA GLY A 311 1.79 -48.39 9.62
C GLY A 311 3.05 -47.57 9.32
N PHE A 312 2.93 -46.23 9.34
CA PHE A 312 4.05 -45.30 9.20
C PHE A 312 4.17 -44.38 10.41
N ALA A 313 5.41 -44.11 10.82
CA ALA A 313 5.70 -43.01 11.75
C ALA A 313 5.77 -41.65 11.02
N GLU A 314 6.20 -41.68 9.75
CA GLU A 314 6.20 -40.58 8.79
C GLU A 314 5.84 -41.16 7.42
N PRO A 315 5.04 -40.46 6.59
CA PRO A 315 4.69 -39.04 6.67
C PRO A 315 3.52 -38.69 7.62
N LEU A 316 3.64 -37.56 8.32
CA LEU A 316 2.64 -36.99 9.22
C LEU A 316 2.38 -35.51 8.90
N ALA A 317 1.12 -35.07 9.00
CA ALA A 317 0.72 -33.67 8.89
C ALA A 317 -0.10 -33.25 10.12
N SER A 318 0.05 -32.00 10.57
CA SER A 318 -0.68 -31.45 11.73
C SER A 318 -1.30 -30.10 11.41
N VAL A 319 -2.44 -29.79 12.03
CA VAL A 319 -3.04 -28.46 11.96
C VAL A 319 -2.04 -27.42 12.50
N THR A 320 -1.81 -26.36 11.73
CA THR A 320 -0.90 -25.24 12.00
C THR A 320 -1.62 -23.94 12.32
N LYS A 321 -2.91 -23.81 11.94
CA LYS A 321 -3.72 -22.59 12.16
C LYS A 321 -5.15 -22.89 12.60
N THR A 322 -5.77 -21.91 13.25
CA THR A 322 -7.19 -21.94 13.62
C THR A 322 -8.08 -21.68 12.40
N GLY A 323 -9.30 -22.25 12.38
CA GLY A 323 -10.31 -21.96 11.35
C GLY A 323 -10.31 -22.90 10.14
N GLY A 324 -9.62 -24.03 10.25
CA GLY A 324 -9.56 -25.05 9.21
C GLY A 324 -8.45 -24.82 8.16
N GLU A 325 -7.79 -25.90 7.76
CA GLU A 325 -6.79 -25.91 6.69
C GLU A 325 -6.77 -27.25 5.95
N ARG A 326 -6.22 -27.27 4.74
CA ARG A 326 -5.97 -28.53 4.04
C ARG A 326 -4.66 -29.13 4.52
N LEU A 327 -4.73 -30.33 5.09
CA LEU A 327 -3.55 -31.15 5.34
C LEU A 327 -3.33 -32.06 4.15
N SER A 328 -2.10 -32.15 3.65
CA SER A 328 -1.72 -33.06 2.56
C SER A 328 -0.36 -33.72 2.82
N LEU A 329 -0.19 -34.96 2.34
CA LEU A 329 1.07 -35.69 2.41
C LEU A 329 1.23 -36.69 1.26
N LEU A 330 2.46 -37.13 1.03
CA LEU A 330 2.81 -38.20 0.09
C LEU A 330 3.39 -39.39 0.83
N PHE A 331 2.94 -40.61 0.53
CA PHE A 331 3.55 -41.83 1.05
C PHE A 331 3.81 -42.85 -0.08
N THR A 332 4.81 -43.70 0.11
CA THR A 332 5.03 -44.86 -0.77
C THR A 332 4.45 -46.09 -0.11
N ALA A 333 3.47 -46.74 -0.73
CA ALA A 333 2.82 -47.90 -0.15
C ALA A 333 3.82 -49.07 -0.01
N ASN A 334 3.87 -49.68 1.16
CA ASN A 334 4.71 -50.86 1.45
C ASN A 334 3.91 -52.15 1.67
N ASN A 335 2.60 -52.09 1.40
CA ASN A 335 1.65 -53.17 1.60
C ASN A 335 0.51 -53.02 0.59
N THR A 336 -0.36 -54.03 0.48
CA THR A 336 -1.49 -54.02 -0.46
C THR A 336 -2.72 -53.29 0.06
N THR A 337 -2.74 -52.89 1.33
CA THR A 337 -3.83 -52.12 1.95
C THR A 337 -3.30 -51.14 2.97
N HIS A 338 -3.89 -49.94 3.03
CA HIS A 338 -3.60 -48.92 4.02
C HIS A 338 -4.87 -48.29 4.59
N LYS A 339 -4.72 -47.55 5.69
CA LYS A 339 -5.73 -46.68 6.28
C LYS A 339 -5.11 -45.33 6.57
N VAL A 340 -5.89 -44.27 6.50
CA VAL A 340 -5.49 -42.93 6.95
C VAL A 340 -6.20 -42.65 8.26
N ARG A 341 -5.45 -42.19 9.27
CA ARG A 341 -5.98 -41.81 10.57
C ARG A 341 -5.90 -40.31 10.74
N PHE A 342 -7.01 -39.72 11.17
CA PHE A 342 -7.12 -38.36 11.67
C PHE A 342 -7.39 -38.42 13.17
N TYR A 343 -6.53 -37.84 14.00
CA TYR A 343 -6.59 -38.04 15.44
C TYR A 343 -6.19 -36.82 16.25
N ASP A 344 -6.66 -36.80 17.49
CA ASP A 344 -6.26 -35.86 18.52
C ASP A 344 -5.12 -36.46 19.37
N ASN A 345 -4.01 -35.74 19.44
CA ASN A 345 -2.81 -36.09 20.20
C ASN A 345 -2.77 -35.48 21.61
N ALA A 346 -3.79 -34.72 22.01
CA ALA A 346 -3.90 -34.19 23.37
C ALA A 346 -3.84 -35.34 24.40
N THR A 347 -3.53 -35.03 25.66
CA THR A 347 -3.53 -36.01 26.76
C THR A 347 -4.79 -35.93 27.62
N SER A 348 -5.55 -34.83 27.49
CA SER A 348 -6.81 -34.54 28.18
C SER A 348 -7.48 -33.33 27.50
N GLY A 349 -8.72 -33.00 27.87
CA GLY A 349 -9.40 -31.79 27.41
C GLY A 349 -9.91 -31.85 25.96
N TRP A 350 -10.39 -33.02 25.53
CA TRP A 350 -10.83 -33.28 24.16
C TRP A 350 -11.88 -32.28 23.68
N THR A 351 -11.64 -31.71 22.49
CA THR A 351 -12.61 -30.88 21.78
C THR A 351 -12.97 -31.53 20.46
N ASN A 352 -14.07 -31.08 19.86
CA ASN A 352 -14.44 -31.53 18.53
C ASN A 352 -13.44 -31.02 17.50
N PHE A 353 -12.99 -31.89 16.59
CA PHE A 353 -12.38 -31.50 15.33
C PHE A 353 -13.24 -31.99 14.15
N PHE A 354 -13.08 -31.37 12.99
CA PHE A 354 -13.92 -31.61 11.82
C PHE A 354 -13.09 -31.96 10.60
N LEU A 355 -13.56 -32.96 9.85
CA LEU A 355 -12.99 -33.40 8.57
C LEU A 355 -13.97 -33.13 7.43
N ASP A 356 -13.44 -32.73 6.28
CA ASP A 356 -14.18 -32.59 5.03
C ASP A 356 -13.27 -32.83 3.81
N LYS A 357 -13.83 -33.15 2.66
CA LYS A 357 -13.15 -33.23 1.35
C LYS A 357 -11.88 -34.10 1.36
N VAL A 358 -12.01 -35.32 1.87
CA VAL A 358 -10.91 -36.29 1.96
C VAL A 358 -10.66 -36.93 0.59
N VAL A 359 -9.42 -36.85 0.12
CA VAL A 359 -9.00 -37.36 -1.20
C VAL A 359 -7.75 -38.21 -1.06
N ILE A 360 -7.75 -39.39 -1.69
CA ILE A 360 -6.58 -40.26 -1.80
C ILE A 360 -6.38 -40.66 -3.27
N LEU A 361 -5.18 -40.42 -3.82
CA LEU A 361 -4.85 -40.67 -5.24
C LEU A 361 -3.61 -41.55 -5.38
N ASP A 362 -3.64 -42.49 -6.32
CA ASP A 362 -2.46 -43.25 -6.78
C ASP A 362 -1.72 -42.42 -7.84
N LEU A 363 -0.68 -41.69 -7.43
CA LEU A 363 0.06 -40.83 -8.35
C LEU A 363 0.89 -41.64 -9.36
N THR A 364 1.37 -42.81 -8.96
CA THR A 364 2.16 -43.67 -9.84
C THR A 364 1.29 -44.24 -10.97
N ASP A 365 0.03 -44.59 -10.70
CA ASP A 365 -0.93 -45.01 -11.73
C ASP A 365 -1.28 -43.87 -12.70
N ILE A 366 -1.47 -42.66 -12.17
CA ILE A 366 -1.87 -41.48 -12.97
C ILE A 366 -0.71 -40.94 -13.82
N PHE A 367 0.50 -40.85 -13.27
CA PHE A 367 1.63 -40.15 -13.89
C PHE A 367 2.75 -41.09 -14.38
N GLY A 368 2.78 -42.32 -13.88
CA GLY A 368 3.87 -43.26 -14.10
C GLY A 368 5.00 -43.12 -13.08
N VAL A 369 5.76 -44.21 -12.92
CA VAL A 369 6.89 -44.29 -11.98
C VAL A 369 7.91 -43.19 -12.26
N GLY A 370 8.27 -42.43 -11.22
CA GLY A 370 9.30 -41.39 -11.27
C GLY A 370 8.82 -40.06 -11.85
N LYS A 371 7.55 -39.97 -12.26
CA LYS A 371 6.92 -38.73 -12.76
C LYS A 371 5.86 -38.19 -11.79
N GLU A 372 5.79 -38.73 -10.58
CA GLU A 372 4.75 -38.35 -9.62
C GLU A 372 4.97 -36.91 -9.11
N PRO A 373 3.93 -36.06 -9.11
CA PRO A 373 4.02 -34.67 -8.66
C PRO A 373 4.21 -34.54 -7.14
N THR A 374 4.62 -33.35 -6.70
CA THR A 374 4.69 -32.99 -5.27
C THR A 374 3.29 -32.78 -4.68
N ALA A 375 3.15 -32.86 -3.35
CA ALA A 375 1.86 -32.63 -2.67
C ALA A 375 1.25 -31.26 -3.03
N SER A 376 2.07 -30.19 -3.03
CA SER A 376 1.63 -28.84 -3.38
C SER A 376 1.13 -28.71 -4.82
N GLN A 377 1.76 -29.42 -5.77
CA GLN A 377 1.27 -29.49 -7.14
C GLN A 377 -0.10 -30.16 -7.19
N VAL A 378 -0.28 -31.29 -6.49
CA VAL A 378 -1.58 -31.99 -6.43
C VAL A 378 -2.65 -31.15 -5.73
N ASP A 379 -2.33 -30.43 -4.65
CA ASP A 379 -3.23 -29.47 -4.00
C ASP A 379 -3.73 -28.41 -4.98
N LYS A 380 -2.82 -27.83 -5.78
CA LYS A 380 -3.16 -26.86 -6.82
C LYS A 380 -4.08 -27.46 -7.88
N TRP A 381 -3.81 -28.69 -8.31
CA TRP A 381 -4.66 -29.39 -9.27
C TRP A 381 -6.06 -29.68 -8.70
N LEU A 382 -6.14 -30.12 -7.44
CA LEU A 382 -7.42 -30.35 -6.75
C LEU A 382 -8.23 -29.07 -6.57
N SER A 383 -7.60 -27.90 -6.50
CA SER A 383 -8.31 -26.62 -6.38
C SER A 383 -9.28 -26.36 -7.54
N TYR A 384 -8.98 -26.84 -8.75
CA TYR A 384 -9.89 -26.77 -9.92
C TYR A 384 -11.18 -27.60 -9.76
N TYR A 385 -11.21 -28.49 -8.76
CA TYR A 385 -12.37 -29.29 -8.38
C TYR A 385 -12.91 -28.90 -7.00
N ASN A 386 -12.72 -27.64 -6.57
CA ASN A 386 -13.11 -27.20 -5.23
C ASN A 386 -12.48 -28.06 -4.10
N GLY A 387 -11.30 -28.62 -4.36
CA GLY A 387 -10.55 -29.47 -3.43
C GLY A 387 -11.07 -30.90 -3.25
N TYR A 388 -12.04 -31.36 -4.05
CA TYR A 388 -12.59 -32.70 -3.94
C TYR A 388 -13.23 -33.21 -5.24
N PHE A 389 -13.09 -34.51 -5.50
CA PHE A 389 -13.95 -35.23 -6.41
C PHE A 389 -14.17 -36.65 -5.89
N ASP A 390 -15.31 -37.23 -6.24
CA ASP A 390 -15.64 -38.61 -5.90
C ASP A 390 -15.47 -39.53 -7.12
N GLY A 391 -15.00 -40.75 -6.87
CA GLY A 391 -14.82 -41.76 -7.90
C GLY A 391 -13.77 -41.39 -8.96
N THR A 392 -14.04 -41.76 -10.21
CA THR A 392 -13.11 -41.62 -11.36
C THR A 392 -13.53 -40.45 -12.23
N LEU A 393 -12.58 -39.54 -12.50
CA LEU A 393 -12.81 -38.46 -13.45
C LEU A 393 -12.91 -39.01 -14.89
N LYS A 394 -13.80 -38.43 -15.69
CA LYS A 394 -14.30 -39.08 -16.93
C LYS A 394 -13.54 -38.67 -18.19
N ASN A 395 -13.02 -37.45 -18.27
CA ASN A 395 -12.46 -36.82 -19.48
C ASN A 395 -10.95 -36.60 -19.33
N LYS A 396 -10.17 -37.60 -19.75
CA LYS A 396 -8.71 -37.65 -19.63
C LYS A 396 -8.02 -36.45 -20.27
N ASP A 397 -8.48 -35.98 -21.44
CA ASP A 397 -7.84 -34.87 -22.15
C ASP A 397 -8.06 -33.53 -21.45
N THR A 398 -9.26 -33.31 -20.93
CA THR A 398 -9.56 -32.11 -20.12
C THR A 398 -8.80 -32.14 -18.79
N GLU A 399 -8.69 -33.32 -18.19
CA GLU A 399 -7.95 -33.54 -16.93
C GLU A 399 -6.44 -33.36 -17.10
N MET A 400 -5.86 -33.91 -18.18
CA MET A 400 -4.45 -33.75 -18.50
C MET A 400 -4.12 -32.32 -18.91
N ALA A 401 -5.03 -31.59 -19.56
CA ALA A 401 -4.87 -30.15 -19.82
C ALA A 401 -4.87 -29.32 -18.53
N LEU A 402 -5.73 -29.63 -17.55
CA LEU A 402 -5.72 -28.98 -16.24
C LEU A 402 -4.46 -29.33 -15.42
N ILE A 403 -3.98 -30.57 -15.51
CA ILE A 403 -2.71 -31.02 -14.95
C ILE A 403 -1.54 -30.26 -15.59
N GLN A 404 -1.53 -30.11 -16.92
CA GLN A 404 -0.48 -29.40 -17.64
C GLN A 404 -0.48 -27.90 -17.29
N LYS A 405 -1.67 -27.28 -17.17
CA LYS A 405 -1.85 -25.92 -16.67
C LYS A 405 -1.40 -25.76 -15.21
N ALA A 406 -1.63 -26.77 -14.37
CA ALA A 406 -1.22 -26.75 -12.98
C ALA A 406 0.31 -26.89 -12.81
N PHE A 407 0.95 -27.72 -13.64
CA PHE A 407 2.32 -28.22 -13.44
C PHE A 407 3.38 -27.64 -14.38
N PHE A 408 3.02 -27.20 -15.61
CA PHE A 408 3.99 -26.93 -16.69
C PHE A 408 3.78 -25.65 -17.49
N ASP A 409 2.63 -24.97 -17.40
CA ASP A 409 2.50 -23.64 -18.04
C ASP A 409 3.40 -22.62 -17.33
N PRO A 410 4.39 -21.98 -18.00
CA PRO A 410 4.94 -20.73 -17.50
C PRO A 410 3.79 -19.74 -17.46
N VAL A 411 3.55 -19.15 -16.28
CA VAL A 411 2.40 -18.26 -16.01
C VAL A 411 2.12 -17.37 -17.23
N PRO A 412 1.06 -17.63 -18.01
CA PRO A 412 0.69 -16.75 -19.09
C PRO A 412 0.19 -15.45 -18.47
N THR A 413 0.87 -14.35 -18.77
CA THR A 413 0.45 -13.00 -18.42
C THR A 413 -0.86 -12.69 -19.14
N VAL A 414 -1.99 -12.89 -18.45
CA VAL A 414 -3.34 -12.43 -18.81
C VAL A 414 -3.92 -11.77 -17.54
N PRO A 415 -4.63 -10.63 -17.65
CA PRO A 415 -4.77 -9.66 -16.57
C PRO A 415 -5.43 -10.24 -15.32
N ASP A 416 -4.76 -10.02 -14.20
CA ASP A 416 -5.14 -10.50 -12.88
C ASP A 416 -6.39 -9.75 -12.37
N VAL A 417 -7.48 -10.46 -12.11
CA VAL A 417 -8.63 -9.91 -11.36
C VAL A 417 -8.69 -10.47 -9.94
N PHE A 418 -7.83 -11.42 -9.55
CA PHE A 418 -7.72 -11.83 -8.14
C PHE A 418 -6.28 -12.24 -7.81
N GLU A 419 -5.49 -11.20 -7.59
CA GLU A 419 -4.11 -11.22 -7.13
C GLU A 419 -3.94 -12.15 -5.92
N HIS A 420 -2.90 -13.00 -5.95
CA HIS A 420 -2.15 -13.25 -4.74
C HIS A 420 -1.50 -11.91 -4.39
N VAL A 421 -2.21 -11.10 -3.61
CA VAL A 421 -1.75 -9.77 -3.20
C VAL A 421 -0.36 -9.97 -2.59
N ASP A 422 0.68 -9.46 -3.23
CA ASP A 422 1.93 -9.17 -2.53
C ASP A 422 1.54 -8.12 -1.48
N THR A 423 1.19 -8.57 -0.27
CA THR A 423 0.72 -7.72 0.82
C THR A 423 1.79 -6.74 1.29
N THR A 424 2.97 -6.75 0.67
CA THR A 424 4.07 -5.84 0.95
C THR A 424 4.21 -4.72 -0.08
N ILE A 425 3.52 -4.78 -1.22
CA ILE A 425 3.50 -3.72 -2.24
C ILE A 425 2.05 -3.30 -2.50
N TYR A 426 1.72 -2.04 -2.23
CA TYR A 426 0.38 -1.49 -2.46
C TYR A 426 0.39 -0.49 -3.62
N ASN A 427 -0.67 -0.52 -4.44
CA ASN A 427 -0.93 0.45 -5.51
C ASN A 427 0.23 0.69 -6.50
N LYS A 428 1.15 -0.26 -6.65
CA LYS A 428 2.35 -0.13 -7.51
C LYS A 428 2.01 0.35 -8.93
N ASP A 429 0.97 -0.19 -9.55
CA ASP A 429 0.64 0.12 -10.94
C ASP A 429 -0.17 1.39 -11.15
N LYS A 430 -0.89 1.85 -10.13
CA LYS A 430 -1.62 3.13 -10.20
C LYS A 430 -0.72 4.28 -9.75
N GLY A 431 0.03 4.08 -8.66
CA GLY A 431 0.82 5.11 -8.00
C GLY A 431 2.15 5.46 -8.65
N LEU A 432 2.62 4.70 -9.65
CA LEU A 432 3.94 4.93 -10.30
C LEU A 432 3.88 5.09 -11.83
N ARG A 433 2.71 5.37 -12.40
CA ARG A 433 2.54 5.48 -13.87
C ARG A 433 3.33 6.63 -14.46
N ARG A 434 3.30 7.82 -13.83
CA ARG A 434 4.01 9.01 -14.33
C ARG A 434 5.51 8.83 -14.18
N TRP A 435 5.94 8.23 -13.07
CA TRP A 435 7.34 7.87 -12.86
C TRP A 435 7.85 6.93 -13.96
N ARG A 436 7.14 5.82 -14.23
CA ARG A 436 7.54 4.87 -15.27
C ARG A 436 7.59 5.52 -16.66
N ALA A 437 6.62 6.39 -16.96
CA ALA A 437 6.65 7.16 -18.20
C ALA A 437 7.84 8.12 -18.27
N ALA A 438 8.18 8.80 -17.17
CA ALA A 438 9.35 9.68 -17.10
C ALA A 438 10.67 8.90 -17.24
N LEU A 439 10.77 7.73 -16.61
CA LEU A 439 11.92 6.83 -16.71
C LEU A 439 12.09 6.31 -18.16
N ALA A 440 11.00 5.87 -18.80
CA ALA A 440 11.02 5.43 -20.20
C ALA A 440 11.43 6.58 -21.14
N LYS A 441 10.95 7.80 -20.91
CA LYS A 441 11.41 8.97 -21.66
C LYS A 441 12.89 9.26 -21.41
N ALA A 442 13.37 9.18 -20.16
CA ALA A 442 14.79 9.33 -19.84
C ALA A 442 15.66 8.26 -20.49
N GLN A 443 15.12 7.06 -20.75
CA GLN A 443 15.80 6.02 -21.53
C GLN A 443 15.80 6.31 -23.03
N ALA A 444 14.75 6.94 -23.56
CA ALA A 444 14.60 7.19 -24.99
C ALA A 444 15.22 8.52 -25.47
N THR A 445 15.31 9.54 -24.62
CA THR A 445 15.74 10.90 -24.99
C THR A 445 16.89 11.40 -24.11
N ASP A 446 17.61 12.42 -24.58
CA ASP A 446 18.66 13.09 -23.80
C ASP A 446 18.03 14.04 -22.78
N GLN A 447 17.50 13.47 -21.70
CA GLN A 447 16.93 14.24 -20.60
C GLN A 447 17.35 13.71 -19.23
N ILE A 448 17.44 14.62 -18.26
CA ILE A 448 17.66 14.31 -16.86
C ILE A 448 16.31 14.37 -16.13
N VAL A 449 15.98 13.30 -15.43
CA VAL A 449 14.77 13.21 -14.60
C VAL A 449 15.17 13.22 -13.12
N ASN A 450 14.50 14.01 -12.28
CA ASN A 450 14.80 14.06 -10.85
C ASN A 450 13.91 13.11 -10.05
N LEU A 451 14.53 12.46 -9.07
CA LEU A 451 13.89 11.64 -8.03
C LEU A 451 14.41 12.15 -6.68
N ASN A 452 13.50 12.51 -5.77
CA ASN A 452 13.87 12.94 -4.42
C ASN A 452 13.56 11.84 -3.40
N VAL A 453 14.50 11.60 -2.48
CA VAL A 453 14.31 10.71 -1.34
C VAL A 453 14.30 11.55 -0.07
N VAL A 454 13.13 11.62 0.58
CA VAL A 454 12.89 12.32 1.83
C VAL A 454 12.69 11.27 2.92
N GLY A 455 13.53 11.26 3.95
CA GLY A 455 13.48 10.17 4.92
C GLY A 455 14.40 10.31 6.12
N THR A 456 14.64 9.17 6.77
CA THR A 456 15.29 9.07 8.08
C THR A 456 16.79 8.73 8.00
N SER A 457 17.39 8.32 9.13
CA SER A 457 18.72 7.72 9.18
C SER A 457 18.86 6.47 8.30
N ILE A 458 17.77 5.77 7.98
CA ILE A 458 17.82 4.62 7.09
C ILE A 458 18.07 5.08 5.65
N ALA A 459 17.31 6.04 5.12
CA ALA A 459 17.60 6.64 3.81
C ALA A 459 18.96 7.34 3.72
N THR A 460 19.51 7.88 4.81
CA THR A 460 20.90 8.41 4.78
C THR A 460 21.96 7.31 4.72
N GLY A 461 21.62 6.06 5.00
CA GLY A 461 22.55 4.93 5.07
C GLY A 461 23.23 4.78 6.42
N GLY A 462 22.57 5.18 7.51
CA GLY A 462 23.04 5.00 8.87
C GLY A 462 23.55 3.58 9.11
N VAL A 463 24.65 3.46 9.87
CA VAL A 463 25.36 2.22 10.23
C VAL A 463 25.87 1.32 9.09
N THR A 464 25.63 1.66 7.82
CA THR A 464 26.31 0.99 6.70
C THR A 464 27.82 1.17 6.79
N THR A 465 28.58 0.21 6.28
CA THR A 465 30.05 0.32 6.27
C THR A 465 30.55 1.38 5.28
N ASP A 466 29.76 1.68 4.25
CA ASP A 466 29.97 2.79 3.32
C ASP A 466 28.64 3.25 2.72
N TYR A 467 28.03 4.29 3.29
CA TYR A 467 26.75 4.81 2.82
C TYR A 467 26.79 5.33 1.37
N THR A 468 27.99 5.60 0.84
CA THR A 468 28.15 6.13 -0.50
C THR A 468 27.98 5.09 -1.60
N THR A 469 28.16 3.81 -1.27
CA THR A 469 28.09 2.70 -2.21
C THR A 469 27.13 1.59 -1.76
N LYS A 470 26.84 1.50 -0.46
CA LYS A 470 26.07 0.39 0.14
C LYS A 470 24.74 0.79 0.77
N SER A 471 24.46 2.09 0.95
CA SER A 471 23.12 2.51 1.34
C SER A 471 22.12 2.14 0.25
N TRP A 472 20.86 1.90 0.62
CA TRP A 472 19.85 1.50 -0.35
C TRP A 472 19.64 2.56 -1.44
N VAL A 473 19.80 3.85 -1.09
CA VAL A 473 19.75 4.97 -2.05
C VAL A 473 20.95 4.98 -2.98
N ALA A 474 22.15 4.66 -2.48
CA ALA A 474 23.34 4.52 -3.31
C ALA A 474 23.22 3.34 -4.29
N LEU A 475 22.68 2.22 -3.84
CA LEU A 475 22.42 1.05 -4.67
C LEU A 475 21.35 1.31 -5.73
N LEU A 476 20.23 1.98 -5.37
CA LEU A 476 19.22 2.43 -6.33
C LEU A 476 19.84 3.33 -7.41
N ARG A 477 20.65 4.31 -6.99
CA ARG A 477 21.35 5.19 -7.91
C ARG A 477 22.28 4.44 -8.85
N LYS A 478 23.05 3.48 -8.33
CA LYS A 478 23.94 2.63 -9.14
C LYS A 478 23.15 1.89 -10.22
N GLU A 479 22.01 1.31 -9.87
CA GLU A 479 21.15 0.59 -10.81
C GLU A 479 20.59 1.52 -11.89
N LEU A 480 20.07 2.68 -11.49
CA LEU A 480 19.56 3.69 -12.44
C LEU A 480 20.68 4.21 -13.35
N THR A 481 21.87 4.44 -12.82
CA THR A 481 23.06 4.85 -13.59
C THR A 481 23.33 3.84 -14.71
N GLN A 482 23.30 2.54 -14.38
CA GLN A 482 23.54 1.46 -15.34
C GLN A 482 22.41 1.34 -16.37
N LYS A 483 21.16 1.57 -15.98
CA LYS A 483 20.00 1.41 -16.87
C LYS A 483 19.70 2.62 -17.75
N VAL A 484 19.94 3.84 -17.28
CA VAL A 484 19.45 5.05 -17.95
C VAL A 484 20.50 6.11 -18.22
N GLY A 485 21.67 6.02 -17.59
CA GLY A 485 22.79 6.95 -17.77
C GLY A 485 23.24 7.62 -16.48
N ASP A 486 24.51 8.02 -16.46
CA ASP A 486 25.17 8.65 -15.33
C ASP A 486 25.02 10.18 -15.38
N VAL A 487 24.20 10.70 -14.47
CA VAL A 487 24.00 12.15 -14.27
C VAL A 487 24.60 12.66 -12.96
N GLY A 488 25.49 11.87 -12.37
CA GLY A 488 26.10 12.15 -11.08
C GLY A 488 25.20 11.72 -9.91
N ARG A 489 25.69 11.99 -8.70
CA ARG A 489 25.10 11.48 -7.45
C ARG A 489 23.87 12.23 -6.96
N GLY A 490 23.52 13.36 -7.57
CA GLY A 490 22.54 14.27 -7.01
C GLY A 490 23.07 14.97 -5.76
N VAL A 491 22.16 15.53 -4.96
CA VAL A 491 22.50 16.40 -3.83
C VAL A 491 23.35 15.72 -2.76
N VAL A 492 24.47 16.36 -2.42
CA VAL A 492 25.29 16.06 -1.24
C VAL A 492 25.05 17.15 -0.19
N SER A 493 24.08 16.91 0.69
CA SER A 493 23.77 17.83 1.81
C SER A 493 24.96 17.97 2.78
N THR A 494 25.08 19.13 3.40
CA THR A 494 26.07 19.39 4.46
C THR A 494 25.78 18.65 5.78
N HIS A 495 24.60 18.02 5.88
CA HIS A 495 24.09 17.36 7.08
C HIS A 495 24.28 15.81 7.10
N PHE A 496 24.75 15.18 6.02
CA PHE A 496 24.88 13.70 5.97
C PHE A 496 25.78 13.12 7.10
N PRO A 497 25.44 11.93 7.63
CA PRO A 497 25.49 11.71 9.07
C PRO A 497 26.84 11.32 9.65
N ASN A 498 26.92 11.61 10.94
CA ASN A 498 27.85 11.10 11.93
C ASN A 498 28.51 9.74 11.60
N ALA A 499 29.85 9.77 11.63
CA ALA A 499 30.79 8.76 12.12
C ALA A 499 30.96 7.39 11.43
N VAL A 500 30.10 6.95 10.49
CA VAL A 500 30.28 5.65 9.82
C VAL A 500 30.40 5.83 8.30
N GLY A 501 31.63 6.01 7.83
CA GLY A 501 31.98 6.23 6.42
C GLY A 501 32.71 7.56 6.14
N PRO A 502 33.16 7.80 4.90
CA PRO A 502 33.91 9.00 4.56
C PRO A 502 33.04 10.27 4.64
N LEU A 503 33.52 11.26 5.39
CA LEU A 503 32.95 12.60 5.38
C LEU A 503 33.07 13.18 3.97
N ARG A 504 31.94 13.61 3.39
CA ARG A 504 31.92 14.22 2.04
C ARG A 504 32.32 15.68 2.05
N TRP A 505 31.96 16.37 3.13
CA TRP A 505 32.31 17.76 3.36
C TRP A 505 33.40 17.86 4.41
N THR A 506 34.43 18.66 4.12
CA THR A 506 35.42 19.08 5.12
C THR A 506 35.25 20.57 5.38
N PHE A 507 35.09 20.94 6.66
CA PHE A 507 34.92 22.33 7.08
C PHE A 507 36.17 22.80 7.82
N THR A 508 36.64 24.01 7.52
CA THR A 508 37.74 24.67 8.23
C THR A 508 37.31 26.09 8.62
N GLY A 509 37.72 26.55 9.79
CA GLY A 509 37.24 27.80 10.39
C GLY A 509 35.96 27.60 11.20
N THR A 510 35.14 28.64 11.31
CA THR A 510 33.97 28.66 12.19
C THR A 510 32.70 28.37 11.41
N TRP A 511 32.07 27.24 11.71
CA TRP A 511 30.79 26.82 11.15
C TRP A 511 29.84 26.37 12.25
N SER A 512 28.58 26.79 12.16
CA SER A 512 27.49 26.31 13.03
C SER A 512 26.42 25.59 12.21
N THR A 513 25.61 24.76 12.86
CA THR A 513 24.43 24.15 12.25
C THR A 513 23.20 25.00 12.53
N GLN A 514 22.37 25.23 11.52
CA GLN A 514 21.08 25.90 11.65
C GLN A 514 19.95 24.89 11.48
N VAL A 515 18.96 24.94 12.38
CA VAL A 515 17.92 23.89 12.51
C VAL A 515 16.56 24.26 11.90
N LEU A 516 16.46 25.40 11.21
CA LEU A 516 15.20 25.94 10.65
C LEU A 516 15.23 26.16 9.14
N PHE A 517 16.37 25.90 8.49
CA PHE A 517 16.62 26.28 7.10
C PHE A 517 17.37 25.16 6.37
N GLY A 518 17.18 25.08 5.05
CA GLY A 518 17.79 24.05 4.22
C GLY A 518 17.02 22.74 4.23
N ILE A 519 17.72 21.66 3.93
CA ILE A 519 17.16 20.31 3.83
C ILE A 519 17.02 19.73 5.23
N MET A 520 15.82 19.29 5.58
CA MET A 520 15.36 18.71 6.84
C MET A 520 15.62 19.65 8.03
N GLY A 521 15.43 20.94 7.76
CA GLY A 521 15.80 22.01 8.67
C GLY A 521 17.28 21.89 9.05
N ASP A 522 18.17 21.70 8.09
CA ASP A 522 19.61 21.64 8.34
C ASP A 522 20.42 22.33 7.22
N CYS A 523 21.27 23.28 7.62
CA CYS A 523 22.31 23.84 6.78
C CYS A 523 23.49 24.32 7.65
N ARG A 524 24.67 24.48 7.03
CA ARG A 524 25.87 24.99 7.69
C ARG A 524 25.99 26.50 7.50
N LEU A 525 26.08 27.23 8.60
CA LEU A 525 26.25 28.67 8.62
C LEU A 525 27.69 29.05 8.95
N SER A 526 28.27 29.96 8.17
CA SER A 526 29.43 30.75 8.59
C SER A 526 29.22 32.23 8.34
N THR A 527 29.66 33.04 9.31
CA THR A 527 29.79 34.51 9.19
C THR A 527 31.24 34.97 9.29
N THR A 528 32.18 34.02 9.42
CA THR A 528 33.60 34.30 9.65
C THR A 528 34.36 34.25 8.33
N LEU A 529 34.89 35.41 7.92
CA LEU A 529 35.72 35.55 6.72
C LEU A 529 36.84 34.50 6.68
N GLY A 530 37.01 33.86 5.54
CA GLY A 530 38.04 32.83 5.33
C GLY A 530 37.66 31.42 5.81
N SER A 531 36.50 31.22 6.42
CA SER A 531 36.00 29.86 6.70
C SER A 531 35.73 29.12 5.39
N THR A 532 36.18 27.86 5.29
CA THR A 532 36.05 27.07 4.05
C THR A 532 35.21 25.81 4.23
N ALA A 533 34.59 25.38 3.14
CA ALA A 533 33.93 24.09 2.99
C ALA A 533 34.42 23.42 1.69
N THR A 534 34.87 22.18 1.80
CA THR A 534 35.49 21.43 0.70
C THR A 534 34.68 20.18 0.36
N LEU A 535 34.49 19.90 -0.94
CA LEU A 535 33.77 18.73 -1.46
C LEU A 535 34.46 18.16 -2.71
N SER A 536 34.65 16.85 -2.75
CA SER A 536 35.08 16.15 -3.98
C SER A 536 33.89 15.64 -4.79
N PHE A 537 33.93 15.85 -6.10
CA PHE A 537 32.89 15.48 -7.05
C PHE A 537 33.47 14.97 -8.37
N ASN A 538 32.64 14.33 -9.19
CA ASN A 538 33.03 13.86 -10.52
C ASN A 538 32.04 14.40 -11.55
N GLY A 539 32.50 15.14 -12.56
CA GLY A 539 31.61 15.76 -13.53
C GLY A 539 32.29 16.77 -14.44
N THR A 540 31.51 17.62 -15.09
CA THR A 540 31.94 18.72 -15.96
C THR A 540 31.56 20.10 -15.38
N GLY A 541 31.02 20.11 -14.17
CA GLY A 541 30.55 21.28 -13.45
C GLY A 541 29.98 20.90 -12.10
N ILE A 542 29.59 21.90 -11.32
CA ILE A 542 28.99 21.72 -9.99
C ILE A 542 27.99 22.84 -9.72
N LYS A 543 26.90 22.50 -9.04
CA LYS A 543 25.95 23.44 -8.48
C LYS A 543 26.09 23.49 -6.97
N ILE A 544 26.20 24.68 -6.41
CA ILE A 544 26.28 24.98 -4.99
C ILE A 544 24.92 25.45 -4.51
N LEU A 545 24.44 24.90 -3.40
CA LEU A 545 23.12 25.17 -2.84
C LEU A 545 23.26 25.98 -1.55
N THR A 546 22.60 27.14 -1.48
CA THR A 546 22.55 27.95 -0.26
C THR A 546 21.12 28.35 0.08
N TYR A 547 20.86 28.63 1.35
CA TYR A 547 19.71 29.45 1.73
C TYR A 547 20.09 30.92 1.53
N ALA A 548 19.43 31.61 0.59
CA ALA A 548 19.74 33.00 0.25
C ALA A 548 18.67 33.93 0.83
N ASN A 549 19.09 35.03 1.46
CA ASN A 549 18.18 36.03 2.03
C ASN A 549 18.88 37.40 2.15
N SER A 550 18.21 38.38 2.74
CA SER A 550 18.74 39.74 2.91
C SER A 550 19.93 39.83 3.89
N SER A 551 20.14 38.80 4.71
CA SER A 551 21.32 38.65 5.57
C SER A 551 22.47 37.89 4.89
N GLY A 552 22.25 37.34 3.70
CA GLY A 552 23.25 36.63 2.90
C GLY A 552 24.43 37.53 2.51
N GLY A 553 25.55 36.90 2.16
CA GLY A 553 26.79 37.57 1.80
C GLY A 553 27.50 36.94 0.61
N LYS A 554 28.68 37.48 0.30
CA LYS A 554 29.52 36.97 -0.78
C LYS A 554 30.33 35.75 -0.34
N PHE A 555 30.53 34.82 -1.26
CA PHE A 555 31.44 33.70 -1.07
C PHE A 555 32.22 33.43 -2.35
N LEU A 556 33.43 32.90 -2.19
CA LEU A 556 34.27 32.47 -3.30
C LEU A 556 34.11 30.96 -3.49
N ALA A 557 34.11 30.50 -4.73
CA ALA A 557 34.16 29.09 -5.07
C ALA A 557 35.30 28.84 -6.06
N SER A 558 36.24 27.96 -5.71
CA SER A 558 37.35 27.53 -6.57
C SER A 558 37.26 26.03 -6.80
N VAL A 559 37.60 25.58 -8.01
CA VAL A 559 37.70 24.15 -8.36
C VAL A 559 39.15 23.86 -8.73
N ASP A 560 39.72 22.81 -8.12
CA ASP A 560 41.09 22.32 -8.35
C ASP A 560 42.19 23.39 -8.17
N GLY A 561 41.96 24.35 -7.26
CA GLY A 561 42.88 25.47 -7.03
C GLY A 561 42.91 26.50 -8.16
N GLY A 562 41.99 26.42 -9.12
CA GLY A 562 41.80 27.40 -10.18
C GLY A 562 41.29 28.75 -9.67
N THR A 563 41.14 29.72 -10.58
CA THR A 563 40.67 31.07 -10.25
C THR A 563 39.32 31.04 -9.52
N PRO A 564 39.21 31.61 -8.31
CA PRO A 564 37.94 31.65 -7.59
C PRO A 564 36.89 32.49 -8.31
N VAL A 565 35.65 31.99 -8.33
CA VAL A 565 34.46 32.71 -8.78
C VAL A 565 33.76 33.30 -7.55
N GLU A 566 33.44 34.60 -7.57
CA GLU A 566 32.66 35.24 -6.51
C GLU A 566 31.15 35.10 -6.79
N PHE A 567 30.43 34.58 -5.81
CA PHE A 567 28.97 34.50 -5.78
C PHE A 567 28.41 35.34 -4.63
N ASN A 568 27.12 35.63 -4.67
CA ASN A 568 26.44 36.44 -3.66
C ASN A 568 25.08 35.82 -3.30
N SER A 569 24.91 35.44 -2.02
CA SER A 569 23.65 34.92 -1.47
C SER A 569 22.75 36.00 -0.86
N ASN A 570 23.10 37.28 -1.03
CA ASN A 570 22.26 38.40 -0.63
C ASN A 570 21.13 38.64 -1.65
N VAL A 571 19.89 38.38 -1.23
CA VAL A 571 18.68 38.56 -2.05
C VAL A 571 17.59 39.26 -1.25
N ALA A 572 16.74 40.02 -1.93
CA ALA A 572 15.67 40.78 -1.27
C ALA A 572 14.58 39.85 -0.68
N ALA A 573 14.11 38.87 -1.46
CA ALA A 573 13.18 37.84 -1.02
C ALA A 573 13.94 36.56 -0.71
N ALA A 574 13.61 35.90 0.40
CA ALA A 574 14.29 34.67 0.79
C ALA A 574 14.05 33.56 -0.24
N GLU A 575 15.13 32.90 -0.66
CA GLU A 575 15.12 31.73 -1.52
C GLU A 575 15.56 30.52 -0.66
N PRO A 576 14.64 29.61 -0.29
CA PRO A 576 14.93 28.50 0.60
C PRO A 576 16.02 27.54 0.11
N CYS A 577 16.20 27.50 -1.22
CA CYS A 577 17.29 26.83 -1.89
C CYS A 577 17.65 27.65 -3.13
N LYS A 578 18.90 28.08 -3.24
CA LYS A 578 19.44 28.86 -4.36
C LYS A 578 20.67 28.18 -4.94
N GLU A 579 20.70 28.06 -6.26
CA GLU A 579 21.79 27.44 -7.02
C GLU A 579 22.79 28.47 -7.55
N PHE A 580 24.08 28.18 -7.33
CA PHE A 580 25.19 28.86 -7.97
C PHE A 580 25.99 27.84 -8.78
N THR A 581 26.32 28.15 -10.02
CA THR A 581 26.81 27.16 -10.98
C THR A 581 28.23 27.47 -11.44
N ILE A 582 29.09 26.44 -11.44
CA ILE A 582 30.38 26.41 -12.13
C ILE A 582 30.30 25.34 -13.22
N THR A 583 30.67 25.68 -14.45
CA THR A 583 30.65 24.78 -15.63
C THR A 583 31.95 24.90 -16.41
N GLY A 584 32.09 24.11 -17.47
CA GLY A 584 33.25 24.18 -18.38
C GLY A 584 34.48 23.43 -17.85
N LEU A 585 34.29 22.54 -16.87
CA LEU A 585 35.36 21.68 -16.38
C LEU A 585 35.54 20.47 -17.31
N SER A 586 36.76 19.97 -17.41
CA SER A 586 37.03 18.69 -18.08
C SER A 586 36.29 17.56 -17.38
N ALA A 587 35.74 16.58 -18.10
CA ALA A 587 35.11 15.44 -17.45
C ALA A 587 36.12 14.68 -16.56
N GLY A 588 35.86 14.61 -15.26
CA GLY A 588 36.75 13.93 -14.32
C GLY A 588 36.43 14.20 -12.86
N ASP A 589 37.34 13.77 -11.99
CA ASP A 589 37.31 14.07 -10.56
C ASP A 589 37.82 15.48 -10.30
N HIS A 590 37.15 16.18 -9.39
CA HIS A 590 37.39 17.58 -9.04
C HIS A 590 37.22 17.82 -7.54
N THR A 591 37.85 18.88 -7.05
CA THR A 591 37.71 19.36 -5.67
C THR A 591 37.19 20.79 -5.67
N LEU A 592 35.98 20.98 -5.12
CA LEU A 592 35.38 22.29 -4.87
C LEU A 592 35.84 22.81 -3.49
N VAL A 593 36.26 24.07 -3.44
CA VAL A 593 36.51 24.82 -2.20
C VAL A 593 35.63 26.07 -2.19
N ILE A 594 34.71 26.15 -1.23
CA ILE A 594 33.87 27.32 -0.94
C ILE A 594 34.52 28.10 0.21
N THR A 595 34.65 29.41 0.09
CA THR A 595 35.23 30.30 1.11
C THR A 595 34.29 31.45 1.43
N GLN A 596 33.96 31.67 2.72
CA GLN A 596 33.24 32.85 3.17
C GLN A 596 34.06 34.11 2.87
N ASN A 597 33.51 35.03 2.06
CA ASN A 597 34.18 36.23 1.56
C ASN A 597 33.53 37.55 2.01
N ASP A 598 32.64 37.51 3.00
CA ASP A 598 31.91 38.68 3.49
C ASP A 598 31.73 38.62 5.01
N ALA A 599 32.62 39.31 5.73
CA ALA A 599 32.68 39.25 7.18
C ALA A 599 31.36 39.71 7.83
N GLY A 600 30.80 38.88 8.71
CA GLY A 600 29.56 39.19 9.43
C GLY A 600 28.28 38.95 8.62
N LYS A 601 28.36 38.59 7.34
CA LYS A 601 27.20 38.18 6.53
C LYS A 601 27.03 36.67 6.53
N ASN A 602 25.81 36.21 6.29
CA ASN A 602 25.48 34.79 6.35
C ASN A 602 25.92 34.06 5.06
N LEU A 603 26.70 33.00 5.21
CA LEU A 603 26.81 31.93 4.22
C LEU A 603 26.12 30.69 4.80
N MET A 604 24.89 30.43 4.37
CA MET A 604 24.10 29.28 4.78
C MET A 604 24.17 28.20 3.68
N LEU A 605 25.16 27.34 3.78
CA LEU A 605 25.42 26.27 2.82
C LEU A 605 24.52 25.06 3.09
N ILE A 606 23.72 24.67 2.09
CA ILE A 606 22.83 23.50 2.15
C ILE A 606 23.55 22.26 1.63
N GLY A 607 24.33 22.42 0.55
CA GLY A 607 25.01 21.30 -0.11
C GLY A 607 25.47 21.67 -1.51
N ALA A 608 25.75 20.66 -2.32
CA ALA A 608 26.11 20.81 -3.72
C ALA A 608 25.83 19.52 -4.50
N TYR A 609 25.79 19.60 -5.83
CA TYR A 609 25.72 18.42 -6.69
C TYR A 609 26.45 18.65 -8.01
N GLU A 610 27.10 17.61 -8.53
CA GLU A 610 27.80 17.66 -9.81
C GLU A 610 26.85 17.82 -11.01
N LEU A 611 27.37 18.47 -12.04
CA LEU A 611 26.83 18.40 -13.39
C LEU A 611 27.60 17.31 -14.14
N LYS A 612 26.87 16.28 -14.55
CA LYS A 612 27.43 15.14 -15.30
C LYS A 612 26.37 14.61 -16.25
N GLY A 613 26.81 14.17 -17.43
CA GLY A 613 25.94 13.62 -18.47
C GLY A 613 24.85 14.60 -18.93
N THR A 614 24.06 14.15 -19.91
CA THR A 614 22.87 14.87 -20.39
C THR A 614 21.61 14.02 -20.24
N LYS A 615 21.75 12.77 -19.80
CA LYS A 615 20.70 11.76 -19.79
C LYS A 615 20.83 10.84 -18.58
N GLY A 616 19.73 10.67 -17.85
CA GLY A 616 19.64 9.72 -16.73
C GLY A 616 18.69 10.17 -15.63
N VAL A 617 18.74 9.49 -14.48
CA VAL A 617 17.96 9.87 -13.29
C VAL A 617 18.88 10.44 -12.23
N ARG A 618 18.62 11.68 -11.82
CA ARG A 618 19.30 12.30 -10.68
C ARG A 618 18.54 11.93 -9.40
N VAL A 619 19.19 11.12 -8.56
CA VAL A 619 18.66 10.70 -7.26
C VAL A 619 19.16 11.66 -6.17
N ASN A 620 18.32 12.62 -5.81
CA ASN A 620 18.58 13.56 -4.72
C ASN A 620 18.21 12.92 -3.39
N ASN A 621 19.20 12.57 -2.59
CA ASN A 621 18.95 12.14 -1.22
C ASN A 621 18.88 13.39 -0.34
N VAL A 622 17.68 13.70 0.16
CA VAL A 622 17.39 14.86 1.00
C VAL A 622 16.93 14.43 2.39
N SER A 623 17.43 13.27 2.84
CA SER A 623 17.09 12.64 4.12
C SER A 623 17.99 13.12 5.27
N LYS A 624 17.51 12.94 6.51
CA LYS A 624 18.21 13.33 7.75
C LYS A 624 18.21 12.21 8.76
N SER A 625 19.34 12.04 9.45
CA SER A 625 19.36 11.11 10.59
C SER A 625 18.45 11.60 11.71
N GLY A 626 17.60 10.71 12.21
CA GLY A 626 16.53 11.07 13.14
C GLY A 626 15.34 11.79 12.48
N GLY A 627 15.31 11.90 11.15
CA GLY A 627 14.20 12.51 10.42
C GLY A 627 12.85 11.88 10.76
N SER A 628 11.82 12.70 10.95
CA SER A 628 10.45 12.30 11.22
C SER A 628 9.46 13.32 10.66
N THR A 629 8.16 13.05 10.78
CA THR A 629 7.13 14.02 10.36
C THR A 629 7.26 15.37 11.10
N ALA A 630 7.83 15.37 12.31
CA ALA A 630 8.08 16.59 13.07
C ALA A 630 9.13 17.52 12.44
N ASN A 631 9.95 17.07 11.49
CA ASN A 631 10.90 17.94 10.79
C ASN A 631 10.23 18.74 9.66
N VAL A 632 9.04 18.31 9.22
CA VAL A 632 8.35 18.84 8.05
C VAL A 632 7.24 19.82 8.44
N THR A 633 6.60 19.63 9.59
CA THR A 633 5.45 20.42 10.07
C THR A 633 5.72 21.92 10.28
N TRP A 634 6.98 22.37 10.22
CA TRP A 634 7.36 23.70 10.73
C TRP A 634 7.62 24.76 9.69
N ASN A 635 7.89 24.43 8.42
CA ASN A 635 8.41 25.44 7.52
C ASN A 635 8.23 25.13 6.02
N ASN A 636 7.45 25.97 5.33
CA ASN A 636 7.33 25.91 3.87
C ASN A 636 8.68 26.03 3.15
N ASN A 637 9.67 26.68 3.76
CA ASN A 637 11.03 26.75 3.21
C ASN A 637 11.72 25.39 3.15
N VAL A 638 11.49 24.53 4.15
CA VAL A 638 12.06 23.17 4.21
C VAL A 638 11.43 22.31 3.14
N LEU A 639 10.10 22.33 3.03
CA LEU A 639 9.35 21.64 1.97
C LEU A 639 9.82 22.05 0.56
N ILE A 640 10.03 23.36 0.34
CA ILE A 640 10.56 23.85 -0.94
C ILE A 640 11.92 23.22 -1.25
N ALA A 641 12.85 23.23 -0.29
CA ALA A 641 14.21 22.72 -0.49
C ALA A 641 14.27 21.19 -0.67
N GLU A 642 13.25 20.44 -0.24
CA GLU A 642 13.24 18.98 -0.24
C GLU A 642 12.39 18.36 -1.34
N ILE A 643 11.21 18.92 -1.58
CA ILE A 643 10.18 18.33 -2.44
C ILE A 643 10.07 19.13 -3.72
N ASP A 644 10.02 20.45 -3.63
CA ASP A 644 9.63 21.27 -4.77
C ASP A 644 10.81 21.58 -5.69
N TYR A 645 11.98 21.83 -5.11
CA TYR A 645 13.05 22.57 -5.77
C TYR A 645 13.50 21.97 -7.11
N TRP A 646 13.60 20.64 -7.19
CA TRP A 646 14.01 19.94 -8.41
C TRP A 646 12.86 19.45 -9.28
N ASN A 647 11.60 19.82 -8.96
CA ASN A 647 10.39 19.33 -9.62
C ASN A 647 10.45 17.81 -9.86
N PRO A 648 10.62 16.99 -8.81
CA PRO A 648 10.87 15.56 -8.94
C PRO A 648 9.66 14.87 -9.58
N THR A 649 9.93 14.00 -10.54
CA THR A 649 8.89 13.13 -11.14
C THR A 649 8.52 11.95 -10.24
N LEU A 650 9.34 11.70 -9.22
CA LEU A 650 9.07 10.77 -8.14
C LEU A 650 9.64 11.32 -6.84
N THR A 651 8.81 11.36 -5.79
CA THR A 651 9.26 11.58 -4.41
C THR A 651 9.06 10.30 -3.61
N ILE A 652 10.13 9.78 -3.04
CA ILE A 652 10.09 8.68 -2.07
C ILE A 652 10.06 9.28 -0.68
N ILE A 653 9.07 8.87 0.14
CA ILE A 653 8.85 9.37 1.49
C ILE A 653 8.98 8.21 2.49
N GLU A 654 9.99 8.30 3.35
CA GLU A 654 10.35 7.29 4.34
C GLU A 654 10.35 7.90 5.75
N PHE A 655 9.15 8.21 6.27
CA PHE A 655 8.95 8.60 7.67
C PHE A 655 8.09 7.55 8.36
N PHE A 656 8.69 6.81 9.28
CA PHE A 656 8.02 5.70 9.97
C PHE A 656 8.68 5.43 11.33
N THR A 657 9.94 5.02 11.32
CA THR A 657 10.59 4.44 12.51
C THR A 657 10.78 5.44 13.67
N ASN A 658 11.07 6.71 13.36
CA ASN A 658 11.28 7.76 14.37
C ASN A 658 9.96 8.35 14.88
N ASP A 659 8.92 8.38 14.04
CA ASP A 659 7.55 8.73 14.45
C ASP A 659 7.00 7.68 15.40
N TYR A 660 7.20 6.39 15.09
CA TYR A 660 6.90 5.28 16.01
C TYR A 660 7.69 5.42 17.32
N MET A 661 9.01 5.64 17.27
CA MET A 661 9.81 5.81 18.49
C MET A 661 9.34 7.01 19.35
N SER A 662 8.88 8.08 18.70
CA SER A 662 8.37 9.27 19.39
C SER A 662 6.91 9.14 19.81
N GLN A 663 6.24 8.03 19.46
CA GLN A 663 4.82 7.78 19.72
C GLN A 663 3.93 8.93 19.23
N VAL A 664 4.21 9.41 18.01
CA VAL A 664 3.41 10.47 17.37
C VAL A 664 1.97 9.98 17.22
N ASP A 665 1.00 10.79 17.64
CA ASP A 665 -0.42 10.49 17.46
C ASP A 665 -0.76 10.13 15.99
N LEU A 666 -1.58 9.10 15.79
CA LEU A 666 -1.85 8.55 14.46
C LEU A 666 -2.58 9.55 13.55
N VAL A 667 -3.42 10.43 14.11
CA VAL A 667 -4.13 11.47 13.34
C VAL A 667 -3.13 12.56 12.94
N ALA A 668 -2.28 13.01 13.86
CA ALA A 668 -1.22 13.98 13.57
C ALA A 668 -0.23 13.46 12.52
N TYR A 669 0.17 12.19 12.63
CA TYR A 669 1.01 11.51 11.65
C TYR A 669 0.33 11.43 10.29
N LYS A 670 -0.95 11.00 10.23
CA LYS A 670 -1.74 10.97 8.98
C LYS A 670 -1.80 12.34 8.31
N ASN A 671 -2.11 13.40 9.06
CA ASN A 671 -2.25 14.75 8.54
C ASN A 671 -0.93 15.30 7.97
N THR A 672 0.19 15.03 8.63
CA THR A 672 1.50 15.48 8.15
C THR A 672 1.93 14.70 6.90
N MET A 673 1.76 13.37 6.91
CA MET A 673 2.03 12.55 5.73
C MET A 673 1.13 12.93 4.55
N GLN A 674 -0.14 13.27 4.78
CA GLN A 674 -1.03 13.81 3.75
C GLN A 674 -0.50 15.13 3.17
N THR A 675 0.01 16.04 4.01
CA THR A 675 0.59 17.30 3.55
C THR A 675 1.78 17.07 2.62
N LEU A 676 2.68 16.16 3.02
CA LEU A 676 3.83 15.73 2.22
C LEU A 676 3.41 15.12 0.87
N ILE A 677 2.46 14.20 0.89
CA ILE A 677 1.91 13.57 -0.33
C ILE A 677 1.29 14.61 -1.26
N SER A 678 0.42 15.48 -0.72
CA SER A 678 -0.25 16.53 -1.48
C SER A 678 0.74 17.49 -2.14
N ARG A 679 1.85 17.81 -1.47
CA ARG A 679 2.90 18.68 -2.04
C ARG A 679 3.68 17.96 -3.14
N ALA A 680 4.15 16.75 -2.88
CA ALA A 680 4.92 15.97 -3.85
C ALA A 680 4.12 15.64 -5.13
N LYS A 681 2.81 15.36 -5.00
CA LYS A 681 1.91 15.10 -6.13
C LYS A 681 1.73 16.28 -7.09
N GLN A 682 2.14 17.50 -6.71
CA GLN A 682 2.14 18.65 -7.61
C GLN A 682 3.18 18.49 -8.73
N PHE A 683 4.21 17.67 -8.53
CA PHE A 683 5.32 17.51 -9.48
C PHE A 683 5.39 16.10 -10.07
N GLY A 684 5.14 15.07 -9.28
CA GLY A 684 5.39 13.69 -9.67
C GLY A 684 4.56 12.66 -8.91
N ASP A 685 4.92 11.40 -9.12
CA ASP A 685 4.37 10.29 -8.34
C ASP A 685 5.00 10.24 -6.95
N VAL A 686 4.37 9.49 -6.04
CA VAL A 686 4.84 9.31 -4.67
C VAL A 686 4.96 7.84 -4.35
N LEU A 687 6.07 7.48 -3.70
CA LEU A 687 6.28 6.16 -3.10
C LEU A 687 6.49 6.31 -1.60
N LEU A 688 5.61 5.70 -0.81
CA LEU A 688 5.75 5.60 0.64
C LEU A 688 6.58 4.35 0.99
N ILE A 689 7.41 4.42 2.01
CA ILE A 689 8.16 3.26 2.51
C ILE A 689 8.08 3.18 4.04
N ALA A 690 7.62 2.02 4.56
CA ALA A 690 7.58 1.72 6.00
C ALA A 690 8.88 1.01 6.46
N ASN A 691 10.00 1.75 6.48
CA ASN A 691 11.31 1.22 6.87
C ASN A 691 11.62 1.41 8.36
N GLY A 692 12.30 0.42 8.95
CA GLY A 692 12.88 0.50 10.29
C GLY A 692 12.08 -0.27 11.32
N ILE A 693 12.10 -1.60 11.18
CA ILE A 693 11.51 -2.53 12.13
C ILE A 693 12.23 -2.45 13.49
N ARG A 694 11.44 -2.36 14.56
CA ARG A 694 11.91 -2.30 15.94
C ARG A 694 11.19 -3.31 16.82
N THR A 695 11.71 -3.55 18.02
CA THR A 695 11.06 -4.35 19.08
C THR A 695 9.66 -3.80 19.44
N GLU A 696 8.66 -4.67 19.58
CA GLU A 696 7.26 -4.30 19.86
C GLU A 696 6.97 -3.91 21.33
N ASN A 697 7.63 -2.87 21.85
CA ASN A 697 7.52 -2.48 23.27
C ASN A 697 6.77 -1.17 23.52
N GLN A 698 6.09 -0.62 22.51
CA GLN A 698 5.42 0.68 22.58
C GLN A 698 3.89 0.55 22.58
N THR A 699 3.20 1.58 23.07
CA THR A 699 1.73 1.64 23.18
C THR A 699 1.05 1.64 21.80
N ILE A 700 1.45 2.57 20.92
CA ILE A 700 1.03 2.60 19.52
C ILE A 700 1.92 1.62 18.77
N LYS A 701 1.35 0.64 18.06
CA LYS A 701 2.12 -0.41 17.39
C LYS A 701 2.64 0.08 16.03
N GLN A 702 3.74 -0.49 15.57
CA GLN A 702 4.25 -0.27 14.21
C GLN A 702 3.19 -0.59 13.14
N THR A 703 2.38 -1.63 13.38
CA THR A 703 1.24 -2.00 12.54
C THR A 703 0.20 -0.88 12.39
N ASP A 704 0.02 -0.04 13.41
CA ASP A 704 -0.97 1.04 13.36
C ASP A 704 -0.50 2.18 12.43
N TYR A 705 0.79 2.53 12.48
CA TYR A 705 1.40 3.47 11.51
C TYR A 705 1.37 2.90 10.08
N ILE A 706 1.64 1.60 9.92
CA ILE A 706 1.54 0.92 8.61
C ILE A 706 0.11 0.99 8.07
N ASN A 707 -0.90 0.79 8.92
CA ASN A 707 -2.30 0.93 8.53
C ASN A 707 -2.62 2.37 8.09
N VAL A 708 -2.09 3.39 8.78
CA VAL A 708 -2.21 4.79 8.33
C VAL A 708 -1.57 4.99 6.95
N LEU A 709 -0.38 4.44 6.71
CA LEU A 709 0.28 4.50 5.41
C LEU A 709 -0.52 3.79 4.31
N LYS A 710 -1.14 2.63 4.59
CA LYS A 710 -2.03 1.92 3.66
C LYS A 710 -3.28 2.72 3.33
N THR A 711 -3.89 3.36 4.34
CA THR A 711 -5.02 4.28 4.15
C THR A 711 -4.62 5.45 3.25
N LEU A 712 -3.50 6.12 3.54
CA LEU A 712 -2.99 7.21 2.70
C LEU A 712 -2.65 6.77 1.28
N ALA A 713 -2.05 5.59 1.12
CA ALA A 713 -1.73 5.00 -0.18
C ALA A 713 -3.00 4.81 -1.03
N THR A 714 -4.08 4.31 -0.42
CA THR A 714 -5.38 4.13 -1.07
C THR A 714 -6.05 5.47 -1.39
N GLU A 715 -6.23 6.33 -0.39
CA GLU A 715 -6.90 7.64 -0.53
C GLU A 715 -6.22 8.53 -1.58
N ASN A 716 -4.89 8.47 -1.68
CA ASN A 716 -4.12 9.29 -2.60
C ASN A 716 -3.73 8.58 -3.89
N GLN A 717 -4.05 7.30 -4.04
CA GLN A 717 -3.62 6.46 -5.17
C GLN A 717 -2.10 6.49 -5.37
N VAL A 718 -1.33 6.44 -4.29
CA VAL A 718 0.14 6.42 -4.31
C VAL A 718 0.66 5.03 -3.94
N ALA A 719 1.87 4.69 -4.37
CA ALA A 719 2.45 3.39 -4.06
C ALA A 719 3.00 3.33 -2.64
N LEU A 720 2.98 2.16 -2.01
CA LEU A 720 3.57 1.90 -0.70
C LEU A 720 4.37 0.60 -0.70
N LEU A 721 5.57 0.66 -0.13
CA LEU A 721 6.41 -0.50 0.19
C LEU A 721 6.43 -0.73 1.71
N ASP A 722 5.94 -1.90 2.10
CA ASP A 722 5.84 -2.33 3.49
C ASP A 722 7.01 -3.27 3.83
N THR A 723 8.16 -2.65 4.05
CA THR A 723 9.39 -3.38 4.41
C THR A 723 9.25 -4.11 5.75
N PHE A 724 8.43 -3.58 6.68
CA PHE A 724 8.14 -4.23 7.96
C PHE A 724 7.55 -5.64 7.74
N ASN A 725 6.46 -5.75 6.96
CA ASN A 725 5.85 -7.04 6.68
C ASN A 725 6.71 -7.91 5.75
N ARG A 726 7.47 -7.30 4.84
CA ARG A 726 8.48 -8.00 4.04
C ARG A 726 9.51 -8.73 4.91
N TRP A 727 9.89 -8.16 6.05
CA TRP A 727 10.83 -8.76 7.01
C TRP A 727 10.12 -9.59 8.08
N GLY A 728 8.90 -10.06 7.81
CA GLY A 728 8.15 -10.97 8.68
C GLY A 728 7.41 -10.29 9.82
N GLY A 729 7.38 -8.95 9.86
CA GLY A 729 6.68 -8.18 10.88
C GLY A 729 7.20 -8.42 12.31
N ASN A 730 8.40 -8.97 12.46
CA ASN A 730 8.98 -9.32 13.73
C ASN A 730 10.46 -8.93 13.79
N PHE A 731 10.84 -8.09 14.76
CA PHE A 731 12.22 -7.62 14.90
C PHE A 731 13.20 -8.76 15.18
N GLU A 732 12.85 -9.73 16.03
CA GLU A 732 13.73 -10.87 16.34
C GLU A 732 14.00 -11.74 15.11
N TYR A 733 12.99 -11.91 14.26
CA TYR A 733 13.14 -12.63 12.98
C TYR A 733 14.02 -11.83 12.01
N ALA A 734 13.79 -10.53 11.85
CA ALA A 734 14.57 -9.67 10.98
C ALA A 734 16.04 -9.54 11.41
N ASN A 735 16.28 -9.45 12.72
CA ASN A 735 17.61 -9.32 13.30
C ASN A 735 18.34 -10.67 13.37
N GLY A 736 17.71 -11.69 13.94
CA GLY A 736 18.34 -12.99 14.22
C GLY A 736 18.36 -13.93 13.02
N THR A 737 17.19 -14.13 12.38
CA THR A 737 17.05 -15.12 11.30
C THR A 737 17.52 -14.56 9.96
N LEU A 738 17.06 -13.35 9.60
CA LEU A 738 17.45 -12.73 8.33
C LEU A 738 18.81 -12.04 8.41
N GLY A 739 19.24 -11.61 9.60
CA GLY A 739 20.52 -10.93 9.78
C GLY A 739 20.56 -9.57 9.09
N TYR A 740 19.44 -8.86 9.00
CA TYR A 740 19.33 -7.62 8.22
C TYR A 740 19.62 -6.35 9.01
N LEU A 741 19.73 -6.42 10.33
CA LEU A 741 19.93 -5.26 11.19
C LEU A 741 21.35 -5.23 11.76
N ALA A 742 21.88 -4.02 12.00
CA ALA A 742 23.16 -3.82 12.68
C ALA A 742 22.97 -3.43 14.15
N ASP A 743 21.81 -2.86 14.49
CA ASP A 743 21.40 -2.50 15.83
C ASP A 743 19.87 -2.69 15.98
N THR A 744 19.25 -2.07 16.99
CA THR A 744 17.81 -2.22 17.26
C THR A 744 16.89 -1.47 16.28
N VAL A 745 17.45 -0.84 15.25
CA VAL A 745 16.74 0.06 14.32
C VAL A 745 17.23 -0.07 12.89
N HIS A 746 18.55 0.02 12.71
CA HIS A 746 19.15 0.33 11.43
C HIS A 746 19.51 -0.94 10.67
N PRO A 747 19.19 -1.01 9.37
CA PRO A 747 19.66 -2.08 8.51
C PRO A 747 21.19 -2.07 8.40
N ASN A 748 21.81 -3.25 8.37
CA ASN A 748 23.20 -3.38 7.98
C ASN A 748 23.33 -3.38 6.43
N ASP A 749 24.54 -3.58 5.90
CA ASP A 749 24.79 -3.63 4.45
C ASP A 749 23.84 -4.61 3.70
N VAL A 750 23.51 -5.77 4.30
CA VAL A 750 22.63 -6.78 3.71
C VAL A 750 21.17 -6.31 3.73
N GLY A 751 20.71 -5.75 4.86
CA GLY A 751 19.36 -5.17 4.94
C GLY A 751 19.17 -4.00 3.97
N HIS A 752 20.18 -3.16 3.79
CA HIS A 752 20.17 -2.10 2.76
C HIS A 752 20.11 -2.66 1.34
N GLN A 753 20.79 -3.77 1.07
CA GLN A 753 20.70 -4.44 -0.23
C GLN A 753 19.29 -5.00 -0.48
N ASP A 754 18.63 -5.58 0.52
CA ASP A 754 17.25 -6.06 0.37
C ASP A 754 16.26 -4.90 0.11
N ILE A 755 16.36 -3.80 0.87
CA ILE A 755 15.55 -2.59 0.63
C ILE A 755 15.78 -2.07 -0.79
N ALA A 756 17.04 -1.99 -1.24
CA ALA A 756 17.38 -1.53 -2.58
C ALA A 756 16.73 -2.42 -3.65
N ASN A 757 16.84 -3.74 -3.52
CA ASN A 757 16.23 -4.69 -4.44
C ASN A 757 14.71 -4.51 -4.51
N PHE A 758 14.07 -4.30 -3.36
CA PHE A 758 12.62 -4.12 -3.28
C PHE A 758 12.17 -2.82 -3.96
N VAL A 759 12.89 -1.72 -3.72
CA VAL A 759 12.65 -0.43 -4.38
C VAL A 759 12.92 -0.53 -5.88
N ILE A 760 14.05 -1.10 -6.29
CA ILE A 760 14.43 -1.29 -7.70
C ILE A 760 13.37 -2.07 -8.46
N LYS A 761 12.96 -3.24 -7.93
CA LYS A 761 11.89 -4.08 -8.51
C LYS A 761 10.60 -3.29 -8.67
N THR A 762 10.27 -2.45 -7.70
CA THR A 762 9.03 -1.65 -7.75
C THR A 762 9.08 -0.54 -8.78
N LEU A 763 10.22 0.14 -8.89
CA LEU A 763 10.39 1.32 -9.73
C LEU A 763 10.71 1.00 -11.20
N ILE A 764 11.35 -0.13 -11.46
CA ILE A 764 11.96 -0.45 -12.77
C ILE A 764 11.31 -1.68 -13.42
N GLU A 765 10.97 -2.71 -12.66
CA GLU A 765 10.43 -3.96 -13.23
C GLU A 765 8.90 -3.84 -13.33
N ALA A 766 8.37 -3.92 -14.56
CA ALA A 766 6.93 -3.94 -14.82
C ALA A 766 6.35 -5.25 -14.29
#